data_AF-A0A397ANV1-F1
#
_entry.id   AF-A0A397ANV1-F1
#
_cell.length_a   1.000
_cell.length_b   1.000
_cell.length_c   1.000
_cell.angle_alpha   90.00
_cell.angle_beta   90.00
_cell.angle_gamma   90.00
#
_symmetry.space_group_name_H-M   'P 1'
#
loop_
_entity.id
_entity.type
_entity.pdbx_description
1 polymer ?
#
loop_
_entity_poly.entity_id
_entity_poly.type
_entity_poly.pdbx_seq_one_letter_code
_entity_poly.pdbx_strand_id
1 'polypeptide(L)'
;YRGRFINLQRLVFQKTKVVPLHPCAAVTLEYLVDQGFAAGDLAFTPRDTYALWNAMWKVYPHELIQDIAPETYFESLVQSSSGHPVSATGASASSAPPAAAADAKKSKKKDDKKSTSKKSTKKAKGDDDDDDDLDFLNPMCHRITLLESKQYEEVVKARLQALAATYPAETQTLLKELGLSTLESTELDVTALILDLVAKQLIPAICFQLDSVRCRQLFDELLAGIEAAQDAKYPGYRLKLEEDHAEWEKQQEVAKKAKAKSKSLQEDQEREAQEFQESNAPDIHAPHPEFVLTPPGFRLSAAEFREIKWQLRRELSESSDDGHPLVRSLRRGIAIYNENLPAAYLRIVQALAQVGRLAVVFSDEALAYGVNMPFRTCCFCEDAPTLSSLMVQQMAGRAGRRGLDRQGNIVFSGIEWGRMQELMRGLLPNVDGNTHNLYPTLCLQSFLSPHVTPELVTRMASHSLPHFMRGQVVSDYLDQSRQFMMAVGLLSPSGQLNVDTSIARLIWECRKDVAESIGIFHLLELMLTEFGRVPGDNIGHQLALFNMLLRVVGREPYHAEYAHGSALSVVSGQEAVWDKVTVILQALHVKVAALGCPDLVLPVALDAPLDGYVWSTLVENVIPTGLKTAQLNAIKKRLWHVGDKLRLMHNLLMYSGRYGVLEEIVRKCFRRIKWILIDSEV
;
A
#
# COMPACT_ATOMS: atom_id res chain seq x y z
N TYR A 1 10.05 11.29 21.47
CA TYR A 1 11.02 11.38 20.37
C TYR A 1 10.43 12.32 19.30
N ARG A 2 10.81 13.60 19.27
CA ARG A 2 10.23 14.64 18.37
C ARG A 2 11.22 15.13 17.29
N GLY A 3 12.26 14.35 17.00
CA GLY A 3 13.22 14.66 15.94
C GLY A 3 12.58 14.41 14.57
N ARG A 4 12.29 15.48 13.83
CA ARG A 4 11.89 15.37 12.42
C ARG A 4 13.08 14.89 11.61
N PHE A 5 12.86 13.97 10.68
CA PHE A 5 13.92 13.52 9.78
C PHE A 5 13.84 14.22 8.41
N ILE A 6 12.66 14.63 7.92
CA ILE A 6 12.48 15.32 6.63
C ILE A 6 11.22 16.23 6.70
N ASN A 7 11.30 17.46 6.17
CA ASN A 7 10.14 18.35 6.00
C ASN A 7 9.40 18.02 4.68
N LEU A 8 8.07 18.11 4.69
CA LEU A 8 7.22 17.78 3.53
C LEU A 8 6.67 19.06 2.89
N GLN A 9 7.06 19.33 1.65
CA GLN A 9 6.46 20.40 0.84
C GLN A 9 5.15 19.91 0.25
N ARG A 10 4.07 20.65 0.46
CA ARG A 10 2.76 20.38 -0.14
C ARG A 10 2.65 21.09 -1.48
N LEU A 11 2.12 20.38 -2.47
CA LEU A 11 1.98 20.80 -3.84
C LEU A 11 0.58 20.38 -4.34
N VAL A 12 0.04 21.12 -5.29
CA VAL A 12 -1.22 20.78 -5.98
C VAL A 12 -1.01 20.83 -7.48
N PHE A 13 -1.60 19.87 -8.19
CA PHE A 13 -1.61 19.87 -9.63
C PHE A 13 -2.79 20.67 -10.16
N GLN A 14 -2.51 21.65 -11.03
CA GLN A 14 -3.52 22.49 -11.68
C GLN A 14 -3.31 22.45 -13.19
N LYS A 15 -4.26 21.83 -13.90
CA LYS A 15 -4.30 21.62 -15.36
C LYS A 15 -3.07 20.89 -15.94
N THR A 16 -1.92 21.55 -15.89
CA THR A 16 -0.65 21.07 -16.45
C THR A 16 0.55 21.31 -15.54
N LYS A 17 0.40 22.01 -14.42
CA LYS A 17 1.52 22.41 -13.55
C LYS A 17 1.28 22.09 -12.09
N VAL A 18 2.32 21.60 -11.44
CA VAL A 18 2.40 21.41 -10.00
C VAL A 18 2.83 22.72 -9.33
N VAL A 19 2.01 23.25 -8.42
CA VAL A 19 2.20 24.55 -7.74
C VAL A 19 2.35 24.30 -6.23
N PRO A 20 3.28 24.98 -5.53
CA PRO A 20 3.41 24.85 -4.08
C PRO A 20 2.22 25.44 -3.34
N LEU A 21 1.81 24.73 -2.28
CA LEU A 21 0.79 25.16 -1.35
C LEU A 21 1.39 25.47 0.01
N HIS A 22 1.02 26.61 0.57
CA HIS A 22 1.35 26.93 1.95
C HIS A 22 0.53 26.04 2.90
N PRO A 23 1.11 25.45 3.96
CA PRO A 23 0.37 24.58 4.87
C PRO A 23 -0.85 25.25 5.54
N CYS A 24 -0.78 26.55 5.86
CA CYS A 24 -1.92 27.31 6.41
C CYS A 24 -3.14 27.36 5.48
N ALA A 25 -3.01 27.02 4.20
CA ALA A 25 -4.14 26.90 3.29
C ALA A 25 -5.14 25.81 3.73
N ALA A 26 -4.69 24.84 4.54
CA ALA A 26 -5.53 23.78 5.10
C ALA A 26 -6.32 24.20 6.36
N VAL A 27 -6.10 25.41 6.86
CA VAL A 27 -6.58 25.85 8.16
C VAL A 27 -7.65 26.93 8.02
N THR A 28 -8.69 26.83 8.83
CA THR A 28 -9.75 27.84 8.96
C THR A 28 -9.60 28.62 10.26
N LEU A 29 -10.28 29.77 10.35
CA LEU A 29 -10.32 30.56 11.58
C LEU A 29 -10.89 29.74 12.75
N GLU A 30 -12.00 29.04 12.52
CA GLU A 30 -12.64 28.14 13.49
C GLU A 30 -11.66 27.07 13.97
N TYR A 31 -10.90 26.45 13.06
CA TYR A 31 -9.89 25.47 13.42
C TYR A 31 -8.80 26.06 14.33
N LEU A 32 -8.31 27.28 14.05
CA LEU A 32 -7.29 27.93 14.89
C LEU A 32 -7.78 28.21 16.30
N VAL A 33 -9.03 28.61 16.44
CA VAL A 33 -9.64 28.98 17.72
C VAL A 33 -10.01 27.73 18.53
N ASP A 34 -10.65 26.74 17.91
CA ASP A 34 -11.22 25.59 18.62
C ASP A 34 -10.22 24.46 18.85
N GLN A 35 -9.34 24.19 17.87
CA GLN A 35 -8.42 23.05 17.89
C GLN A 35 -6.95 23.48 18.00
N GLY A 36 -6.56 24.51 17.26
CA GLY A 36 -5.19 25.01 17.18
C GLY A 36 -4.23 24.10 16.42
N PHE A 37 -2.96 24.52 16.31
CA PHE A 37 -1.94 23.77 15.58
C PHE A 37 -1.47 22.48 16.28
N ALA A 38 -1.80 22.30 17.57
CA ALA A 38 -1.42 21.12 18.35
C ALA A 38 -2.29 19.89 18.07
N ALA A 39 -3.50 20.08 17.50
CA ALA A 39 -4.45 19.00 17.25
C ALA A 39 -4.11 18.13 16.02
N GLY A 40 -3.31 18.64 15.07
CA GLY A 40 -2.91 17.95 13.85
C GLY A 40 -1.39 17.98 13.64
N ASP A 41 -0.91 17.28 12.60
CA ASP A 41 0.52 17.26 12.23
C ASP A 41 0.79 18.15 11.00
N LEU A 42 0.45 19.43 11.11
CA LEU A 42 0.65 20.39 10.02
C LEU A 42 2.06 20.96 10.04
N ALA A 43 3.06 20.17 9.66
CA ALA A 43 4.47 20.60 9.63
C ALA A 43 4.76 21.67 8.54
N PHE A 44 5.62 22.64 8.85
CA PHE A 44 6.06 23.69 7.92
C PHE A 44 7.52 23.48 7.50
N THR A 45 7.86 23.83 6.26
CA THR A 45 9.26 24.02 5.87
C THR A 45 9.76 25.38 6.37
N PRO A 46 11.08 25.63 6.47
CA PRO A 46 11.59 26.96 6.81
C PRO A 46 11.11 28.07 5.87
N ARG A 47 10.89 27.73 4.59
CA ARG A 47 10.33 28.66 3.59
C ARG A 47 8.86 28.97 3.89
N ASP A 48 8.08 27.99 4.30
CA ASP A 48 6.69 28.21 4.71
C ASP A 48 6.63 29.09 5.97
N THR A 49 7.45 28.80 6.98
CA THR A 49 7.49 29.63 8.21
C THR A 49 7.82 31.08 7.91
N TYR A 50 8.78 31.33 7.02
CA TYR A 50 9.11 32.70 6.57
C TYR A 50 7.97 33.34 5.77
N ALA A 51 7.35 32.60 4.86
CA ALA A 51 6.22 33.08 4.07
C ALA A 51 5.03 33.46 4.97
N LEU A 52 4.75 32.65 6.00
CA LEU A 52 3.73 32.96 6.98
C LEU A 52 4.08 34.24 7.75
N TRP A 53 5.30 34.36 8.29
CA TRP A 53 5.71 35.57 9.01
C TRP A 53 5.55 36.83 8.13
N ASN A 54 5.98 36.76 6.87
CA ASN A 54 5.87 37.87 5.94
C ASN A 54 4.40 38.22 5.65
N ALA A 55 3.51 37.22 5.51
CA ALA A 55 2.08 37.46 5.39
C ALA A 55 1.49 38.08 6.66
N MET A 56 1.91 37.62 7.84
CA MET A 56 1.49 38.21 9.12
C MET A 56 1.92 39.67 9.22
N TRP A 57 3.16 39.99 8.83
CA TRP A 57 3.70 41.35 8.85
C TRP A 57 2.89 42.35 8.01
N LYS A 58 2.32 41.91 6.88
CA LYS A 58 1.49 42.76 6.02
C LYS A 58 0.10 43.05 6.59
N VAL A 59 -0.45 42.13 7.39
CA VAL A 59 -1.87 42.11 7.74
C VAL A 59 -2.13 42.58 9.17
N TYR A 60 -1.23 42.27 10.12
CA TYR A 60 -1.38 42.69 11.51
C TYR A 60 -0.50 43.92 11.83
N PRO A 61 -0.82 44.66 12.90
CA PRO A 61 0.05 45.72 13.42
C PRO A 61 1.47 45.22 13.71
N HIS A 62 2.49 45.96 13.24
CA HIS A 62 3.90 45.56 13.35
C HIS A 62 4.36 45.32 14.80
N GLU A 63 3.81 46.07 15.76
CA GLU A 63 4.13 45.95 17.20
C GLU A 63 3.88 44.55 17.76
N LEU A 64 2.95 43.78 17.16
CA LEU A 64 2.57 42.45 17.62
C LEU A 64 3.45 41.32 17.06
N ILE A 65 4.28 41.62 16.05
CA ILE A 65 5.04 40.64 15.25
C ILE A 65 6.54 40.96 15.23
N GLN A 66 6.95 42.19 15.47
CA GLN A 66 8.36 42.59 15.39
C GLN A 66 9.28 41.76 16.28
N ASP A 67 8.79 41.30 17.44
CA ASP A 67 9.54 40.44 18.36
C ASP A 67 9.84 39.05 17.79
N ILE A 68 9.01 38.57 16.86
CA ILE A 68 9.18 37.29 16.18
C ILE A 68 9.75 37.44 14.77
N ALA A 69 10.32 38.61 14.41
CA ALA A 69 11.01 38.76 13.14
C ALA A 69 12.21 37.78 13.06
N PRO A 70 12.46 37.11 11.91
CA PRO A 70 13.53 36.12 11.81
C PRO A 70 14.90 36.67 12.24
N GLU A 71 15.23 37.89 11.80
CA GLU A 71 16.49 38.56 12.14
C GLU A 71 16.62 38.73 13.66
N THR A 72 15.62 39.34 14.29
CA THR A 72 15.58 39.58 15.74
C THR A 72 15.58 38.28 16.55
N TYR A 73 14.81 37.28 16.12
CA TYR A 73 14.68 35.99 16.80
C TYR A 73 16.01 35.23 16.79
N PHE A 74 16.64 35.06 15.62
CA PHE A 74 17.90 34.31 15.52
C PHE A 74 19.09 35.09 16.11
N GLU A 75 19.12 36.42 16.05
CA GLU A 75 20.13 37.23 16.74
C GLU A 75 20.04 37.07 18.27
N SER A 76 18.82 37.04 18.83
CA SER A 76 18.62 36.84 20.28
C SER A 76 19.16 35.49 20.78
N LEU A 77 19.08 34.44 19.96
CA LEU A 77 19.63 33.12 20.25
C LEU A 77 21.16 33.13 20.30
N VAL A 78 21.81 33.87 19.40
CA VAL A 78 23.28 34.04 19.37
C VAL A 78 23.77 34.83 20.58
N GLN A 79 23.03 35.86 21.00
CA GLN A 79 23.36 36.64 22.20
C GLN A 79 23.17 35.83 23.49
N SER A 80 22.17 34.95 23.53
CA SER A 80 21.93 34.07 24.69
C SER A 80 22.98 32.97 24.88
N SER A 81 23.66 32.55 23.81
CA SER A 81 24.67 31.47 23.82
C SER A 81 26.10 31.96 24.03
N SER A 82 26.34 33.27 23.94
CA SER A 82 27.65 33.91 24.13
C SER A 82 27.91 34.49 25.53
N GLY A 83 27.01 34.25 26.50
CA GLY A 83 27.14 34.71 27.89
C GLY A 83 28.02 33.79 28.78
N HIS A 84 29.09 34.35 29.36
CA HIS A 84 29.82 33.77 30.50
C HIS A 84 28.91 33.45 31.70
N PRO A 85 29.25 32.49 32.58
CA PRO A 85 28.39 32.10 33.70
C PRO A 85 28.35 33.22 34.74
N VAL A 86 27.20 33.85 34.90
CA VAL A 86 26.95 34.78 36.01
C VAL A 86 26.49 33.96 37.22
N SER A 87 27.18 34.13 38.34
CA SER A 87 26.88 33.50 39.62
C SER A 87 25.48 33.86 40.11
N ALA A 88 24.54 32.92 40.06
CA ALA A 88 23.27 33.03 40.76
C ALA A 88 23.49 32.80 42.26
N THR A 89 23.46 33.90 43.02
CA THR A 89 23.18 33.89 44.46
C THR A 89 21.72 34.25 44.67
N GLY A 90 21.00 33.47 45.48
CA GLY A 90 19.85 33.97 46.25
C GLY A 90 18.42 33.63 45.78
N ALA A 91 17.89 32.56 46.38
CA ALA A 91 16.57 32.46 47.05
C ALA A 91 15.24 32.26 46.28
N SER A 92 14.71 31.02 46.44
CA SER A 92 13.32 30.59 46.79
C SER A 92 12.13 31.01 45.88
N ALA A 93 11.11 30.20 45.58
CA ALA A 93 10.46 29.14 46.37
C ALA A 93 9.68 28.11 45.49
N SER A 94 9.32 27.00 46.16
CA SER A 94 8.69 25.74 45.78
C SER A 94 7.31 25.75 45.09
N SER A 95 6.99 24.70 44.30
CA SER A 95 6.13 23.56 44.73
C SER A 95 5.71 22.59 43.59
N ALA A 96 6.04 21.29 43.69
CA ALA A 96 5.21 20.12 43.29
C ALA A 96 6.01 18.78 43.40
N PRO A 97 5.34 17.61 43.59
CA PRO A 97 5.79 16.50 44.47
C PRO A 97 6.39 15.26 43.74
N PRO A 98 6.80 14.18 44.47
CA PRO A 98 7.92 13.32 44.07
C PRO A 98 7.52 11.96 43.46
N ALA A 99 8.45 11.34 42.72
CA ALA A 99 8.39 9.92 42.39
C ALA A 99 9.77 9.23 42.49
N ALA A 100 9.88 8.39 43.52
CA ALA A 100 10.57 7.11 43.64
C ALA A 100 12.03 6.93 43.17
N ALA A 101 12.86 6.62 44.17
CA ALA A 101 14.21 6.06 44.06
C ALA A 101 14.22 4.59 43.63
N ALA A 102 15.29 4.18 42.94
CA ALA A 102 15.78 2.81 42.95
C ALA A 102 17.32 2.80 42.95
N ASP A 103 17.86 2.20 44.00
CA ASP A 103 19.25 1.87 44.29
C ASP A 103 19.99 1.11 43.18
N ALA A 104 21.28 1.40 43.00
CA ALA A 104 22.30 0.34 42.82
C ALA A 104 23.72 0.84 43.16
N LYS A 105 24.40 0.01 43.94
CA LYS A 105 25.65 0.24 44.68
C LYS A 105 26.93 0.22 43.85
N LYS A 106 27.91 0.97 44.36
CA LYS A 106 29.37 0.86 44.17
C LYS A 106 29.93 -0.57 44.28
N SER A 107 30.93 -0.90 43.46
CA SER A 107 32.25 -1.46 43.85
C SER A 107 33.00 -1.98 42.61
N LYS A 108 34.33 -2.05 42.46
CA LYS A 108 35.55 -1.53 43.12
C LYS A 108 36.70 -2.20 42.32
N LYS A 109 37.73 -1.43 41.93
CA LYS A 109 39.15 -1.80 41.70
C LYS A 109 39.50 -3.12 40.96
N LYS A 110 40.44 -3.07 40.01
CA LYS A 110 41.91 -3.07 40.24
C LYS A 110 42.69 -3.04 38.93
N ASP A 111 43.87 -2.41 39.04
CA ASP A 111 45.04 -2.35 38.16
C ASP A 111 45.49 -3.75 37.66
N ASP A 112 46.32 -3.93 36.62
CA ASP A 112 47.70 -3.45 36.54
C ASP A 112 48.37 -3.93 35.22
N LYS A 113 49.31 -3.14 34.67
CA LYS A 113 50.44 -3.48 33.75
C LYS A 113 50.13 -4.07 32.34
N LYS A 114 50.85 -3.77 31.26
CA LYS A 114 52.31 -3.56 31.14
C LYS A 114 52.66 -2.87 29.82
N SER A 115 53.60 -1.93 29.90
CA SER A 115 54.34 -1.26 28.83
C SER A 115 55.15 -2.20 27.93
N THR A 116 55.38 -1.82 26.66
CA THR A 116 56.75 -1.60 26.12
C THR A 116 56.77 -0.90 24.74
N SER A 117 57.74 0.01 24.63
CA SER A 117 58.28 0.81 23.51
C SER A 117 58.53 0.05 22.18
N LYS A 118 58.79 0.63 20.99
CA LYS A 118 59.65 1.79 20.64
C LYS A 118 59.59 2.07 19.11
N LYS A 119 59.64 3.36 18.78
CA LYS A 119 60.06 4.13 17.57
C LYS A 119 60.71 3.47 16.33
N SER A 120 60.50 4.19 15.20
CA SER A 120 61.34 4.42 13.98
C SER A 120 60.85 3.67 12.72
N THR A 121 60.80 4.19 11.47
CA THR A 121 61.29 5.43 10.81
C THR A 121 60.55 5.63 9.47
N LYS A 122 60.50 6.89 8.99
CA LYS A 122 60.09 7.41 7.65
C LYS A 122 60.47 6.57 6.41
N LYS A 123 59.58 6.52 5.39
CA LYS A 123 59.69 7.25 4.08
C LYS A 123 58.43 7.13 3.18
N ALA A 124 58.12 8.24 2.51
CA ALA A 124 57.12 8.61 1.46
C ALA A 124 56.74 7.55 0.40
N LYS A 125 55.64 7.61 -0.38
CA LYS A 125 54.91 8.70 -1.11
C LYS A 125 53.65 8.04 -1.74
N GLY A 126 52.49 8.63 -2.02
CA GLY A 126 51.98 10.01 -1.92
C GLY A 126 50.43 9.99 -1.99
N ASP A 127 49.82 11.06 -1.53
CA ASP A 127 48.39 11.36 -1.60
C ASP A 127 48.24 12.69 -2.35
N ASP A 128 47.19 12.77 -3.17
CA ASP A 128 46.82 13.93 -3.97
C ASP A 128 46.33 15.07 -3.07
N ASP A 129 46.98 16.22 -3.24
CA ASP A 129 46.54 17.53 -2.79
C ASP A 129 45.28 17.94 -3.57
N ASP A 130 44.24 18.36 -2.84
CA ASP A 130 43.36 19.49 -3.17
C ASP A 130 42.54 19.83 -1.90
N ASP A 131 43.27 20.16 -0.83
CA ASP A 131 42.76 20.99 0.28
C ASP A 131 42.90 22.45 -0.14
N ASP A 132 41.89 22.97 -0.87
CA ASP A 132 41.75 24.40 -1.12
C ASP A 132 40.97 25.05 0.05
N ASP A 133 41.74 25.70 0.92
CA ASP A 133 41.46 26.99 1.56
C ASP A 133 39.98 27.43 1.67
N LEU A 134 39.36 27.19 2.83
CA LEU A 134 38.15 27.90 3.28
C LEU A 134 38.34 28.58 4.64
N ASP A 135 39.52 29.17 4.87
CA ASP A 135 39.80 30.02 6.04
C ASP A 135 39.59 31.53 5.73
N PHE A 136 38.74 31.86 4.76
CA PHE A 136 38.44 33.24 4.31
C PHE A 136 37.01 33.73 4.61
N LEU A 137 36.30 33.13 5.57
CA LEU A 137 35.00 33.63 6.01
C LEU A 137 35.09 34.16 7.45
N ASN A 138 35.08 35.49 7.55
CA ASN A 138 34.65 36.36 8.66
C ASN A 138 34.00 35.65 9.89
N PRO A 139 34.16 36.13 11.14
CA PRO A 139 33.45 35.59 12.32
C PRO A 139 31.95 36.00 12.35
N MET A 140 31.26 36.00 11.20
CA MET A 140 29.87 36.40 11.06
C MET A 140 29.01 35.27 10.48
N CYS A 141 27.83 35.12 11.08
CA CYS A 141 26.74 34.21 10.77
C CYS A 141 26.82 32.84 11.45
N HIS A 142 26.24 32.79 12.66
CA HIS A 142 25.67 31.58 13.24
C HIS A 142 24.86 30.81 12.18
N ARG A 143 25.19 29.54 11.96
CA ARG A 143 24.48 28.70 11.00
C ARG A 143 23.23 28.13 11.67
N ILE A 144 22.06 28.61 11.26
CA ILE A 144 20.76 28.15 11.78
C ILE A 144 20.64 26.63 11.61
N THR A 145 20.43 25.94 12.72
CA THR A 145 20.25 24.49 12.78
C THR A 145 18.80 24.10 12.48
N LEU A 146 18.57 22.83 12.10
CA LEU A 146 17.23 22.30 11.91
C LEU A 146 16.36 22.40 13.18
N LEU A 147 16.97 22.25 14.36
CA LEU A 147 16.27 22.35 15.63
C LEU A 147 15.79 23.78 15.89
N GLU A 148 16.65 24.77 15.67
CA GLU A 148 16.30 26.19 15.82
C GLU A 148 15.22 26.61 14.82
N SER A 149 15.29 26.11 13.57
CA SER A 149 14.23 26.35 12.57
C SER A 149 12.86 25.81 13.02
N LYS A 150 12.85 24.68 13.73
CA LYS A 150 11.64 24.06 14.26
C LYS A 150 11.08 24.83 15.46
N GLN A 151 11.95 25.29 16.36
CA GLN A 151 11.55 26.15 17.48
C GLN A 151 10.93 27.45 16.96
N TYR A 152 11.54 28.05 15.94
CA TYR A 152 11.00 29.24 15.29
C TYR A 152 9.62 28.99 14.66
N GLU A 153 9.41 27.85 13.99
CA GLU A 153 8.09 27.43 13.51
C GLU A 153 7.05 27.35 14.64
N GLU A 154 7.40 26.76 15.78
CA GLU A 154 6.49 26.64 16.94
C GLU A 154 6.11 28.03 17.49
N VAL A 155 7.06 28.97 17.53
CA VAL A 155 6.83 30.36 17.97
C VAL A 155 5.88 31.11 17.03
N VAL A 156 6.13 31.07 15.72
CA VAL A 156 5.29 31.76 14.73
C VAL A 156 3.87 31.19 14.73
N LYS A 157 3.72 29.87 14.82
CA LYS A 157 2.41 29.22 14.93
C LYS A 157 1.65 29.62 16.19
N ALA A 158 2.31 29.62 17.34
CA ALA A 158 1.71 30.03 18.59
C ALA A 158 1.25 31.49 18.54
N ARG A 159 2.05 32.38 17.92
CA ARG A 159 1.66 33.78 17.73
C ARG A 159 0.44 33.93 16.82
N LEU A 160 0.40 33.23 15.69
CA LEU A 160 -0.76 33.23 14.81
C LEU A 160 -2.02 32.75 15.52
N GLN A 161 -1.92 31.68 16.33
CA GLN A 161 -3.06 31.13 17.07
C GLN A 161 -3.59 32.13 18.12
N ALA A 162 -2.71 32.84 18.82
CA ALA A 162 -3.12 33.88 19.77
C ALA A 162 -3.79 35.08 19.07
N LEU A 163 -3.24 35.50 17.92
CA LEU A 163 -3.81 36.59 17.12
C LEU A 163 -5.15 36.20 16.49
N ALA A 164 -5.36 34.93 16.12
CA ALA A 164 -6.63 34.44 15.58
C ALA A 164 -7.82 34.68 16.52
N ALA A 165 -7.61 34.57 17.83
CA ALA A 165 -8.65 34.81 18.83
C ALA A 165 -8.95 36.32 19.05
N THR A 166 -7.98 37.20 18.77
CA THR A 166 -8.07 38.64 19.07
C THR A 166 -8.35 39.51 17.83
N TYR A 167 -7.90 39.08 16.65
CA TYR A 167 -7.97 39.80 15.37
C TYR A 167 -8.53 38.91 14.25
N PRO A 168 -9.79 38.44 14.35
CA PRO A 168 -10.33 37.42 13.45
C PRO A 168 -10.45 37.88 11.98
N ALA A 169 -10.70 39.17 11.72
CA ALA A 169 -10.86 39.69 10.36
C ALA A 169 -9.54 39.73 9.59
N GLU A 170 -8.48 40.17 10.28
CA GLU A 170 -7.10 40.16 9.84
C GLU A 170 -6.64 38.72 9.57
N THR A 171 -6.89 37.80 10.50
CA THR A 171 -6.57 36.38 10.32
C THR A 171 -7.27 35.78 9.11
N GLN A 172 -8.55 36.08 8.90
CA GLN A 172 -9.29 35.57 7.74
C GLN A 172 -8.72 36.10 6.41
N THR A 173 -8.25 37.35 6.39
CA THR A 173 -7.60 37.96 5.22
C THR A 173 -6.27 37.27 4.92
N LEU A 174 -5.46 37.03 5.95
CA LEU A 174 -4.19 36.31 5.84
C LEU A 174 -4.39 34.87 5.33
N LEU A 175 -5.37 34.14 5.87
CA LEU A 175 -5.65 32.77 5.44
C LEU A 175 -6.15 32.71 4.00
N LYS A 176 -6.88 33.74 3.53
CA LYS A 176 -7.27 33.87 2.12
C LYS A 176 -6.09 34.15 1.20
N GLU A 177 -5.11 34.97 1.62
CA GLU A 177 -3.89 35.23 0.84
C GLU A 177 -3.03 33.96 0.69
N LEU A 178 -2.95 33.14 1.74
CA LEU A 178 -2.16 31.89 1.75
C LEU A 178 -2.91 30.69 1.15
N GLY A 179 -4.23 30.79 1.02
CA GLY A 179 -5.09 29.77 0.43
C GLY A 179 -5.23 29.87 -1.09
N LEU A 180 -5.81 28.85 -1.70
CA LEU A 180 -6.29 28.96 -3.08
C LEU A 180 -7.74 29.46 -3.08
N SER A 181 -8.03 30.48 -3.89
CA SER A 181 -9.37 31.03 -4.05
C SER A 181 -10.28 30.11 -4.88
N THR A 182 -9.75 29.45 -5.91
CA THR A 182 -10.46 28.48 -6.76
C THR A 182 -9.49 27.46 -7.35
N LEU A 183 -9.82 26.17 -7.29
CA LEU A 183 -9.15 25.13 -8.07
C LEU A 183 -9.50 25.31 -9.55
N GLU A 184 -8.48 25.35 -10.42
CA GLU A 184 -8.70 25.58 -11.86
C GLU A 184 -9.29 24.38 -12.60
N SER A 185 -9.10 23.16 -12.08
CA SER A 185 -9.70 21.92 -12.57
C SER A 185 -9.55 20.82 -11.52
N THR A 186 -10.51 19.91 -11.47
CA THR A 186 -10.45 18.65 -10.70
C THR A 186 -10.19 17.44 -11.60
N GLU A 187 -10.01 17.64 -12.90
CA GLU A 187 -9.66 16.55 -13.83
C GLU A 187 -8.17 16.24 -13.76
N LEU A 188 -7.85 14.94 -13.71
CA LEU A 188 -6.48 14.44 -13.65
C LEU A 188 -5.99 14.09 -15.06
N ASP A 189 -5.02 14.86 -15.57
CA ASP A 189 -4.15 14.43 -16.67
C ASP A 189 -2.86 13.85 -16.07
N VAL A 190 -2.79 12.52 -16.02
CA VAL A 190 -1.64 11.79 -15.47
C VAL A 190 -0.37 12.06 -16.27
N THR A 191 -0.48 12.16 -17.60
CA THR A 191 0.69 12.36 -18.45
C THR A 191 1.29 13.74 -18.22
N ALA A 192 0.47 14.78 -18.19
CA ALA A 192 0.93 16.13 -17.87
C ALA A 192 1.51 16.24 -16.46
N LEU A 193 0.87 15.61 -15.47
CA LEU A 193 1.38 15.56 -14.09
C LEU A 193 2.79 14.95 -14.04
N ILE A 194 2.97 13.77 -14.60
CA ILE A 194 4.25 13.06 -14.55
C ILE A 194 5.34 13.82 -15.32
N LEU A 195 5.02 14.37 -16.49
CA LEU A 195 5.99 15.15 -17.27
C LEU A 195 6.44 16.42 -16.53
N ASP A 196 5.53 17.11 -15.84
CA ASP A 196 5.90 18.28 -15.02
C ASP A 196 6.76 17.89 -13.81
N LEU A 197 6.50 16.73 -13.18
CA LEU A 197 7.36 16.19 -12.13
C LEU A 197 8.77 15.87 -12.63
N VAL A 198 8.89 15.25 -13.81
CA VAL A 198 10.19 14.97 -14.45
C VAL A 198 10.92 16.27 -14.76
N ALA A 199 10.23 17.25 -15.35
CA ALA A 199 10.80 18.56 -15.68
C ALA A 199 11.33 19.32 -14.46
N LYS A 200 10.63 19.21 -13.32
CA LYS A 200 11.05 19.81 -12.03
C LYS A 200 12.01 18.94 -11.22
N GLN A 201 12.46 17.82 -11.78
CA GLN A 201 13.31 16.84 -11.09
C GLN A 201 12.71 16.32 -9.78
N LEU A 202 11.39 16.19 -9.69
CA LEU A 202 10.68 15.69 -8.51
C LEU A 202 10.53 14.15 -8.50
N ILE A 203 11.30 13.45 -9.33
CA ILE A 203 11.38 11.98 -9.39
C ILE A 203 12.54 11.46 -8.49
N PRO A 204 12.50 10.19 -8.02
CA PRO A 204 11.45 9.19 -8.24
C PRO A 204 10.16 9.53 -7.47
N ALA A 205 9.01 9.30 -8.11
CA ALA A 205 7.69 9.59 -7.56
C ALA A 205 6.85 8.32 -7.40
N ILE A 206 6.03 8.28 -6.37
CA ILE A 206 4.99 7.24 -6.19
C ILE A 206 3.62 7.90 -6.30
N CYS A 207 2.73 7.33 -7.11
CA CYS A 207 1.37 7.80 -7.31
C CYS A 207 0.39 6.82 -6.68
N PHE A 208 -0.34 7.27 -5.67
CA PHE A 208 -1.33 6.50 -4.95
C PHE A 208 -2.72 6.70 -5.54
N GLN A 209 -3.39 5.59 -5.85
CA GLN A 209 -4.80 5.50 -6.15
C GLN A 209 -5.34 4.22 -5.49
N LEU A 210 -6.16 4.37 -4.45
CA LEU A 210 -6.62 3.27 -3.59
C LEU A 210 -7.48 2.24 -4.32
N ASP A 211 -8.14 2.63 -5.40
CA ASP A 211 -8.80 1.67 -6.30
C ASP A 211 -7.75 1.03 -7.22
N SER A 212 -7.46 -0.27 -7.01
CA SER A 212 -6.47 -1.02 -7.80
C SER A 212 -6.73 -1.04 -9.32
N VAL A 213 -7.99 -0.99 -9.76
CA VAL A 213 -8.33 -0.98 -11.19
C VAL A 213 -8.18 0.43 -11.75
N ARG A 214 -8.63 1.47 -11.04
CA ARG A 214 -8.38 2.85 -11.47
C ARG A 214 -6.87 3.15 -11.48
N CYS A 215 -6.13 2.65 -10.49
CA CYS A 215 -4.67 2.71 -10.45
C CYS A 215 -4.03 2.10 -11.72
N ARG A 216 -4.52 0.94 -12.16
CA ARG A 216 -4.08 0.32 -13.43
C ARG A 216 -4.45 1.15 -14.65
N GLN A 217 -5.66 1.72 -14.69
CA GLN A 217 -6.07 2.63 -15.77
C GLN A 217 -5.16 3.85 -15.88
N LEU A 218 -4.85 4.52 -14.77
CA LEU A 218 -3.92 5.65 -14.75
C LEU A 218 -2.51 5.26 -15.24
N PHE A 219 -2.05 4.06 -14.87
CA PHE A 219 -0.79 3.50 -15.36
C PHE A 219 -0.82 3.23 -16.87
N ASP A 220 -1.88 2.61 -17.39
CA ASP A 220 -2.03 2.31 -18.82
C ASP A 220 -2.21 3.60 -19.64
N GLU A 221 -2.96 4.59 -19.12
CA GLU A 221 -3.12 5.94 -19.68
C GLU A 221 -1.77 6.65 -19.80
N LEU A 222 -0.93 6.61 -18.77
CA LEU A 222 0.42 7.18 -18.82
C LEU A 222 1.30 6.48 -19.86
N LEU A 223 1.29 5.14 -19.89
CA LEU A 223 2.08 4.37 -20.84
C LEU A 223 1.67 4.70 -22.28
N ALA A 224 0.37 4.67 -22.56
CA ALA A 224 -0.19 5.01 -23.86
C ALA A 224 0.10 6.47 -24.25
N GLY A 225 -0.03 7.41 -23.30
CA GLY A 225 0.28 8.82 -23.53
C GLY A 225 1.75 9.06 -23.91
N ILE A 226 2.68 8.37 -23.24
CA ILE A 226 4.11 8.46 -23.54
C ILE A 226 4.45 7.81 -24.89
N GLU A 227 3.86 6.66 -25.20
CA GLU A 227 4.05 5.99 -26.49
C GLU A 227 3.48 6.81 -27.65
N ALA A 228 2.27 7.35 -27.51
CA ALA A 228 1.67 8.23 -28.50
C ALA A 228 2.51 9.51 -28.71
N ALA A 229 3.04 10.10 -27.64
CA ALA A 229 3.93 11.24 -27.74
C ALA A 229 5.26 10.89 -28.43
N GLN A 230 5.78 9.67 -28.23
CA GLN A 230 6.96 9.16 -28.94
C GLN A 230 6.68 9.01 -30.43
N ASP A 231 5.59 8.35 -30.79
CA ASP A 231 5.26 8.06 -32.18
C ASP A 231 4.88 9.34 -32.94
N ALA A 232 4.26 10.32 -32.27
CA ALA A 232 4.01 11.64 -32.85
C ALA A 232 5.30 12.42 -33.15
N LYS A 233 6.32 12.32 -32.27
CA LYS A 233 7.61 13.00 -32.45
C LYS A 233 8.55 12.24 -33.39
N TYR A 234 8.46 10.91 -33.40
CA TYR A 234 9.35 9.99 -34.13
C TYR A 234 8.58 8.84 -34.83
N PRO A 235 7.75 9.13 -35.85
CA PRO A 235 6.87 8.15 -36.48
C PRO A 235 7.58 7.00 -37.19
N GLY A 236 8.87 7.14 -37.54
CA GLY A 236 9.67 6.10 -38.22
C GLY A 236 10.68 5.37 -37.31
N TYR A 237 10.71 5.64 -36.01
CA TYR A 237 11.77 5.12 -35.13
C TYR A 237 11.71 3.59 -34.98
N ARG A 238 10.52 3.01 -34.85
CA ARG A 238 10.36 1.55 -34.72
C ARG A 238 10.74 0.82 -36.01
N LEU A 239 10.30 1.35 -37.15
CA LEU A 239 10.68 0.83 -38.48
C LEU A 239 12.21 0.83 -38.66
N LYS A 240 12.88 1.91 -38.23
CA LYS A 240 14.34 1.99 -38.27
C LYS A 240 15.01 0.94 -37.38
N LEU A 241 14.49 0.70 -36.18
CA LEU A 241 15.02 -0.35 -35.28
C LEU A 241 14.81 -1.76 -35.87
N GLU A 242 13.68 -1.99 -36.53
CA GLU A 242 13.41 -3.26 -37.23
C GLU A 242 14.37 -3.47 -38.41
N GLU A 243 14.66 -2.41 -39.17
CA GLU A 243 15.67 -2.42 -40.24
C GLU A 243 17.08 -2.70 -39.69
N ASP A 244 17.50 -1.98 -38.66
CA ASP A 244 18.79 -2.15 -37.99
C ASP A 244 18.95 -3.58 -37.42
N HIS A 245 17.88 -4.15 -36.84
CA HIS A 245 17.87 -5.53 -36.36
C HIS A 245 17.97 -6.55 -37.51
N ALA A 246 17.23 -6.35 -38.60
CA ALA A 246 17.30 -7.22 -39.77
C ALA A 246 18.68 -7.17 -40.46
N GLU A 247 19.34 -6.01 -40.45
CA GLU A 247 20.73 -5.86 -40.90
C GLU A 247 21.70 -6.61 -39.99
N TRP A 248 21.53 -6.50 -38.67
CA TRP A 248 22.32 -7.26 -37.70
C TRP A 248 22.13 -8.78 -37.85
N GLU A 249 20.90 -9.27 -38.08
CA GLU A 249 20.64 -10.69 -38.34
C GLU A 249 21.33 -11.18 -39.60
N LYS A 250 21.31 -10.39 -40.68
CA LYS A 250 22.04 -10.71 -41.92
C LYS A 250 23.55 -10.76 -41.67
N GLN A 251 24.10 -9.82 -40.91
CA GLN A 251 25.53 -9.80 -40.54
C GLN A 251 25.91 -11.02 -39.68
N GLN A 252 25.06 -11.41 -38.72
CA GLN A 252 25.19 -12.61 -37.91
C GLN A 252 25.18 -13.89 -38.75
N GLU A 253 24.24 -14.03 -39.68
CA GLU A 253 24.16 -15.21 -40.56
C GLU A 253 25.37 -15.31 -41.50
N VAL A 254 25.87 -14.19 -42.01
CA VAL A 254 27.11 -14.13 -42.78
C VAL A 254 28.31 -14.52 -41.91
N ALA A 255 28.39 -14.02 -40.67
CA ALA A 255 29.45 -14.35 -39.72
C ALA A 255 29.41 -15.82 -39.28
N LYS A 256 28.22 -16.40 -39.04
CA LYS A 256 28.04 -17.83 -38.75
C LYS A 256 28.44 -18.70 -39.94
N LYS A 257 28.06 -18.31 -41.17
CA LYS A 257 28.48 -19.00 -42.39
C LYS A 257 29.99 -18.90 -42.62
N ALA A 258 30.60 -17.75 -42.32
CA ALA A 258 32.05 -17.56 -42.38
C ALA A 258 32.78 -18.42 -41.32
N LYS A 259 32.28 -18.45 -40.07
CA LYS A 259 32.78 -19.32 -38.99
C LYS A 259 32.59 -20.81 -39.30
N ALA A 260 31.49 -21.21 -39.94
CA ALA A 260 31.26 -22.59 -40.39
C ALA A 260 32.21 -22.99 -41.53
N LYS A 261 32.65 -22.02 -42.34
CA LYS A 261 33.66 -22.19 -43.41
C LYS A 261 35.09 -22.17 -42.88
N SER A 262 35.38 -21.47 -41.78
CA SER A 262 36.69 -21.48 -41.11
C SER A 262 36.87 -22.68 -40.18
N LYS A 263 35.79 -23.30 -39.70
CA LYS A 263 35.83 -24.58 -38.95
C LYS A 263 36.37 -25.77 -39.77
N SER A 264 36.60 -25.59 -41.07
CA SER A 264 37.33 -26.55 -41.92
C SER A 264 38.83 -26.26 -42.10
N LEU A 265 39.39 -25.22 -41.46
CA LEU A 265 40.84 -25.01 -41.41
C LEU A 265 41.27 -24.37 -40.08
N GLN A 266 42.00 -25.18 -39.31
CA GLN A 266 42.81 -24.84 -38.13
C GLN A 266 42.06 -24.44 -36.84
N GLU A 267 41.86 -25.46 -36.01
CA GLU A 267 41.84 -25.34 -34.55
C GLU A 267 43.20 -24.76 -34.06
N ASP A 268 43.15 -23.89 -33.05
CA ASP A 268 44.24 -23.47 -32.14
C ASP A 268 44.74 -22.01 -32.09
N GLN A 269 44.14 -21.01 -32.76
CA GLN A 269 44.55 -19.59 -32.53
C GLN A 269 43.45 -18.55 -32.23
N GLU A 270 42.18 -18.93 -32.13
CA GLU A 270 41.09 -17.94 -31.95
C GLU A 270 40.43 -17.92 -30.56
N ARG A 271 40.95 -18.67 -29.57
CA ARG A 271 40.37 -18.69 -28.21
C ARG A 271 40.69 -17.46 -27.35
N GLU A 272 41.70 -16.65 -27.71
CA GLU A 272 42.08 -15.46 -26.93
C GLU A 272 41.63 -14.13 -27.57
N ALA A 273 41.19 -14.13 -28.83
CA ALA A 273 40.60 -12.95 -29.49
C ALA A 273 39.06 -12.93 -29.46
N GLN A 274 38.43 -13.92 -28.83
CA GLN A 274 36.98 -14.01 -28.62
C GLN A 274 36.46 -13.19 -27.42
N GLU A 275 37.27 -12.29 -26.87
CA GLU A 275 36.78 -11.10 -26.15
C GLU A 275 36.50 -9.92 -27.11
N PHE A 276 36.39 -10.18 -28.42
CA PHE A 276 35.83 -9.22 -29.36
C PHE A 276 34.34 -9.08 -29.04
N GLN A 277 34.00 -8.01 -28.32
CA GLN A 277 32.65 -7.53 -27.99
C GLN A 277 31.60 -8.09 -28.95
N GLU A 278 30.89 -9.14 -28.55
CA GLU A 278 29.63 -9.50 -29.20
C GLU A 278 28.72 -8.29 -29.05
N SER A 279 28.54 -7.54 -30.14
CA SER A 279 27.55 -6.48 -30.18
C SER A 279 26.19 -7.13 -29.91
N ASN A 280 25.61 -6.79 -28.76
CA ASN A 280 24.28 -7.26 -28.40
C ASN A 280 23.31 -6.93 -29.55
N ALA A 281 22.39 -7.85 -29.84
CA ALA A 281 21.35 -7.65 -30.85
C ALA A 281 20.65 -6.29 -30.64
N PRO A 282 20.45 -5.47 -31.69
CA PRO A 282 19.65 -4.25 -31.61
C PRO A 282 18.26 -4.57 -31.09
N ASP A 283 17.85 -3.95 -30.00
CA ASP A 283 16.58 -4.27 -29.37
C ASP A 283 15.42 -3.56 -30.10
N ILE A 284 14.63 -4.34 -30.84
CA ILE A 284 13.49 -3.87 -31.65
C ILE A 284 12.46 -3.11 -30.79
N HIS A 285 12.33 -3.48 -29.51
CA HIS A 285 11.36 -2.92 -28.58
C HIS A 285 11.95 -1.84 -27.67
N ALA A 286 13.18 -1.38 -27.93
CA ALA A 286 13.79 -0.31 -27.17
C ALA A 286 13.00 1.02 -27.32
N PRO A 287 12.58 1.65 -26.22
CA PRO A 287 12.00 2.98 -26.28
C PRO A 287 13.04 4.02 -26.71
N HIS A 288 12.59 5.08 -27.37
CA HIS A 288 13.49 6.19 -27.71
C HIS A 288 14.07 6.81 -26.42
N PRO A 289 15.38 7.13 -26.35
CA PRO A 289 16.03 7.62 -25.13
C PRO A 289 15.39 8.84 -24.48
N GLU A 290 14.70 9.71 -25.23
CA GLU A 290 13.97 10.86 -24.66
C GLU A 290 12.67 10.48 -23.94
N PHE A 291 12.08 9.33 -24.26
CA PHE A 291 10.82 8.84 -23.70
C PHE A 291 11.04 7.75 -22.63
N VAL A 292 12.25 7.72 -22.07
CA VAL A 292 12.60 7.01 -20.85
C VAL A 292 12.67 8.03 -19.73
N LEU A 293 11.71 7.97 -18.80
CA LEU A 293 11.55 8.95 -17.72
C LEU A 293 12.71 8.92 -16.72
N THR A 294 13.38 7.76 -16.61
CA THR A 294 14.55 7.62 -15.75
C THR A 294 15.75 8.38 -16.33
N PRO A 295 16.50 9.14 -15.50
CA PRO A 295 17.70 9.85 -15.95
C PRO A 295 18.75 8.91 -16.55
N PRO A 296 19.55 9.32 -17.56
CA PRO A 296 20.46 8.45 -18.31
C PRO A 296 21.36 7.53 -17.48
N GLY A 297 21.93 8.01 -16.36
CA GLY A 297 22.79 7.19 -15.48
C GLY A 297 22.07 6.10 -14.68
N PHE A 298 20.74 6.20 -14.55
CA PHE A 298 19.92 5.27 -13.77
C PHE A 298 19.06 4.37 -14.65
N ARG A 299 19.19 4.41 -15.98
CA ARG A 299 18.40 3.56 -16.89
C ARG A 299 18.78 2.08 -16.76
N LEU A 300 17.82 1.21 -17.07
CA LEU A 300 18.05 -0.22 -17.15
C LEU A 300 19.01 -0.54 -18.30
N SER A 301 20.04 -1.32 -18.02
CA SER A 301 20.90 -1.90 -19.05
C SER A 301 20.20 -3.06 -19.77
N ALA A 302 20.65 -3.37 -20.99
CA ALA A 302 20.12 -4.49 -21.75
C ALA A 302 20.30 -5.84 -21.03
N ALA A 303 21.38 -6.01 -20.26
CA ALA A 303 21.64 -7.22 -19.48
C ALA A 303 20.68 -7.35 -18.28
N GLU A 304 20.51 -6.28 -17.49
CA GLU A 304 19.54 -6.25 -16.39
C GLU A 304 18.11 -6.54 -16.90
N PHE A 305 17.76 -5.96 -18.05
CA PHE A 305 16.44 -6.16 -18.63
C PHE A 305 16.20 -7.61 -19.09
N ARG A 306 17.22 -8.25 -19.66
CA ARG A 306 17.15 -9.66 -20.10
C ARG A 306 16.90 -10.61 -18.93
N GLU A 307 17.54 -10.34 -17.79
CA GLU A 307 17.35 -11.09 -16.55
C GLU A 307 15.93 -10.91 -15.99
N ILE A 308 15.45 -9.66 -15.93
CA ILE A 308 14.06 -9.35 -15.52
C ILE A 308 13.06 -10.12 -16.38
N LYS A 309 13.27 -10.12 -17.69
CA LYS A 309 12.40 -10.82 -18.64
C LYS A 309 12.40 -12.33 -18.40
N TRP A 310 13.57 -12.91 -18.18
CA TRP A 310 13.70 -14.33 -17.87
C TRP A 310 12.95 -14.73 -16.60
N GLN A 311 13.01 -13.89 -15.55
CA GLN A 311 12.27 -14.11 -14.32
C GLN A 311 10.75 -14.01 -14.51
N LEU A 312 10.29 -13.11 -15.38
CA LEU A 312 8.87 -12.87 -15.66
C LEU A 312 8.24 -13.90 -16.61
N ARG A 313 9.03 -14.61 -17.43
CA ARG A 313 8.55 -15.60 -18.42
C ARG A 313 7.63 -16.68 -17.84
N ARG A 314 7.82 -17.06 -16.57
CA ARG A 314 7.01 -18.11 -15.93
C ARG A 314 5.64 -17.64 -15.48
N GLU A 315 5.46 -16.32 -15.34
CA GLU A 315 4.24 -15.71 -14.80
C GLU A 315 3.45 -14.95 -15.87
N LEU A 316 4.11 -14.44 -16.91
CA LEU A 316 3.45 -13.86 -18.09
C LEU A 316 3.34 -14.92 -19.20
N SER A 317 2.20 -14.98 -19.89
CA SER A 317 1.96 -15.94 -20.98
C SER A 317 3.03 -15.87 -22.09
N GLU A 318 3.49 -17.02 -22.58
CA GLU A 318 4.58 -17.16 -23.58
C GLU A 318 4.35 -16.37 -24.89
N SER A 319 3.10 -16.05 -25.24
CA SER A 319 2.75 -15.34 -26.47
C SER A 319 2.93 -13.81 -26.43
N SER A 320 3.26 -13.21 -25.27
CA SER A 320 3.33 -11.74 -25.09
C SER A 320 4.64 -11.24 -24.44
N ASP A 321 5.75 -11.96 -24.62
CA ASP A 321 7.03 -11.72 -23.91
C ASP A 321 7.61 -10.29 -24.06
N ASP A 322 7.47 -9.64 -25.22
CA ASP A 322 7.91 -8.23 -25.43
C ASP A 322 6.78 -7.19 -25.50
N GLY A 323 5.56 -7.62 -25.80
CA GLY A 323 4.40 -6.74 -25.99
C GLY A 323 3.66 -6.39 -24.70
N HIS A 324 3.90 -7.11 -23.61
CA HIS A 324 3.13 -6.93 -22.38
C HIS A 324 3.32 -5.52 -21.79
N PRO A 325 2.23 -4.79 -21.42
CA PRO A 325 2.31 -3.43 -20.86
C PRO A 325 3.28 -3.30 -19.68
N LEU A 326 3.29 -4.28 -18.76
CA LEU A 326 4.21 -4.30 -17.62
C LEU A 326 5.69 -4.32 -18.04
N VAL A 327 6.04 -5.11 -19.06
CA VAL A 327 7.42 -5.23 -19.56
C VAL A 327 7.83 -3.94 -20.30
N ARG A 328 6.94 -3.39 -21.13
CA ARG A 328 7.16 -2.12 -21.84
C ARG A 328 7.32 -0.93 -20.89
N SER A 329 6.52 -0.88 -19.82
CA SER A 329 6.58 0.19 -18.82
C SER A 329 7.91 0.24 -18.07
N LEU A 330 8.46 -0.92 -17.68
CA LEU A 330 9.74 -1.01 -16.95
C LEU A 330 10.89 -0.41 -17.77
N ARG A 331 10.92 -0.63 -19.09
CA ARG A 331 11.92 -0.02 -20.00
C ARG A 331 11.90 1.50 -19.99
N ARG A 332 10.73 2.09 -19.72
CA ARG A 332 10.52 3.54 -19.66
C ARG A 332 10.71 4.12 -18.25
N GLY A 333 11.00 3.28 -17.26
CA GLY A 333 11.12 3.69 -15.86
C GLY A 333 9.79 3.84 -15.14
N ILE A 334 8.74 3.19 -15.64
CA ILE A 334 7.38 3.22 -15.08
C ILE A 334 7.08 1.83 -14.51
N ALA A 335 6.45 1.76 -13.34
CA ALA A 335 5.98 0.50 -12.79
C ALA A 335 4.63 0.68 -12.09
N ILE A 336 3.97 -0.45 -11.83
CA ILE A 336 2.78 -0.53 -10.98
C ILE A 336 3.06 -1.51 -9.84
N TYR A 337 2.50 -1.27 -8.67
CA TYR A 337 2.64 -2.12 -7.50
C TYR A 337 1.27 -2.21 -6.83
N ASN A 338 0.55 -3.28 -7.14
CA ASN A 338 -0.75 -3.59 -6.57
C ASN A 338 -0.72 -4.99 -5.95
N GLU A 339 -1.52 -5.22 -4.92
CA GLU A 339 -1.60 -6.51 -4.22
C GLU A 339 -1.98 -7.69 -5.14
N ASN A 340 -2.72 -7.40 -6.21
CA ASN A 340 -3.22 -8.41 -7.14
C ASN A 340 -2.16 -8.91 -8.14
N LEU A 341 -1.06 -8.17 -8.33
CA LEU A 341 -0.07 -8.50 -9.36
C LEU A 341 0.85 -9.67 -8.93
N PRO A 342 1.46 -10.38 -9.91
CA PRO A 342 2.33 -11.51 -9.63
C PRO A 342 3.50 -11.18 -8.69
N ALA A 343 3.76 -12.07 -7.73
CA ALA A 343 4.76 -11.83 -6.69
C ALA A 343 6.18 -11.67 -7.23
N ALA A 344 6.56 -12.32 -8.35
CA ALA A 344 7.88 -12.10 -8.93
C ALA A 344 8.00 -10.68 -9.52
N TYR A 345 6.96 -10.19 -10.20
CA TYR A 345 6.91 -8.82 -10.69
C TYR A 345 7.04 -7.80 -9.56
N LEU A 346 6.29 -7.95 -8.47
CA LEU A 346 6.37 -7.04 -7.31
C LEU A 346 7.77 -7.00 -6.69
N ARG A 347 8.47 -8.14 -6.63
CA ARG A 347 9.86 -8.20 -6.15
C ARG A 347 10.83 -7.47 -7.08
N ILE A 348 10.64 -7.58 -8.39
CA ILE A 348 11.45 -6.87 -9.39
C ILE A 348 11.22 -5.36 -9.24
N VAL A 349 9.97 -4.90 -9.17
CA VAL A 349 9.62 -3.48 -8.96
C VAL A 349 10.27 -2.95 -7.68
N GLN A 350 10.25 -3.73 -6.60
CA GLN A 350 10.92 -3.35 -5.34
C GLN A 350 12.43 -3.18 -5.51
N ALA A 351 13.11 -4.15 -6.12
CA ALA A 351 14.55 -4.07 -6.35
C ALA A 351 14.92 -2.87 -7.22
N LEU A 352 14.16 -2.63 -8.30
CA LEU A 352 14.40 -1.52 -9.21
C LEU A 352 14.13 -0.15 -8.58
N ALA A 353 13.09 -0.02 -7.76
CA ALA A 353 12.79 1.21 -7.03
C ALA A 353 13.91 1.55 -6.02
N GLN A 354 14.40 0.56 -5.28
CA GLN A 354 15.47 0.74 -4.29
C GLN A 354 16.80 1.19 -4.91
N VAL A 355 17.14 0.66 -6.09
CA VAL A 355 18.33 1.06 -6.86
C VAL A 355 18.11 2.40 -7.60
N GLY A 356 16.88 2.90 -7.65
CA GLY A 356 16.54 4.16 -8.33
C GLY A 356 16.41 4.03 -9.85
N ARG A 357 16.17 2.82 -10.37
CA ARG A 357 15.96 2.55 -11.81
C ARG A 357 14.57 2.98 -12.30
N LEU A 358 13.63 3.19 -11.39
CA LEU A 358 12.26 3.61 -11.68
C LEU A 358 12.07 5.11 -11.39
N ALA A 359 11.48 5.82 -12.35
CA ALA A 359 11.10 7.23 -12.21
C ALA A 359 9.73 7.38 -11.56
N VAL A 360 8.77 6.52 -11.91
CA VAL A 360 7.39 6.59 -11.40
C VAL A 360 6.87 5.20 -11.07
N VAL A 361 6.23 5.07 -9.91
CA VAL A 361 5.55 3.85 -9.48
C VAL A 361 4.10 4.18 -9.13
N PHE A 362 3.15 3.47 -9.72
CA PHE A 362 1.73 3.52 -9.32
C PHE A 362 1.47 2.48 -8.24
N SER A 363 0.67 2.80 -7.24
CA SER A 363 0.30 1.84 -6.21
C SER A 363 -1.07 2.10 -5.61
N ASP A 364 -1.70 1.02 -5.16
CA ASP A 364 -2.89 1.04 -4.32
C ASP A 364 -2.52 1.17 -2.82
N GLU A 365 -3.38 0.67 -1.94
CA GLU A 365 -3.13 0.65 -0.49
C GLU A 365 -1.90 -0.19 -0.11
N ALA A 366 -1.44 -1.11 -0.97
CA ALA A 366 -0.41 -2.09 -0.64
C ALA A 366 0.93 -1.46 -0.22
N LEU A 367 1.34 -0.35 -0.85
CA LEU A 367 2.58 0.36 -0.48
C LEU A 367 2.39 1.39 0.64
N ALA A 368 1.17 1.61 1.13
CA ALA A 368 0.94 2.46 2.29
C ALA A 368 1.65 1.92 3.55
N TYR A 369 1.77 0.59 3.66
CA TYR A 369 2.31 -0.08 4.85
C TYR A 369 3.49 -1.02 4.52
N GLY A 370 4.39 -1.25 5.48
CA GLY A 370 5.22 -2.47 5.54
C GLY A 370 6.45 -2.63 4.61
N VAL A 371 6.60 -1.89 3.51
CA VAL A 371 7.75 -2.06 2.59
C VAL A 371 8.76 -0.91 2.68
N ASN A 372 10.06 -1.14 2.88
CA ASN A 372 11.04 -0.03 2.91
C ASN A 372 11.40 0.44 1.48
N MET A 373 10.59 1.35 0.93
CA MET A 373 10.78 1.94 -0.41
C MET A 373 10.51 3.45 -0.37
N PRO A 374 11.54 4.29 -0.11
CA PRO A 374 11.38 5.74 -0.05
C PRO A 374 11.43 6.38 -1.45
N PHE A 375 10.58 7.38 -1.67
CA PHE A 375 10.48 8.15 -2.91
C PHE A 375 10.80 9.61 -2.64
N ARG A 376 11.16 10.40 -3.66
CA ARG A 376 11.34 11.85 -3.51
C ARG A 376 9.99 12.56 -3.37
N THR A 377 8.98 12.06 -4.07
CA THR A 377 7.64 12.65 -4.14
C THR A 377 6.56 11.58 -4.00
N CYS A 378 5.50 11.90 -3.26
CA CYS A 378 4.28 11.11 -3.21
C CYS A 378 3.13 11.92 -3.79
N CYS A 379 2.40 11.33 -4.72
CA CYS A 379 1.25 11.92 -5.39
C CYS A 379 -0.01 11.18 -4.95
N PHE A 380 -1.06 11.92 -4.59
CA PHE A 380 -2.40 11.41 -4.36
C PHE A 380 -3.25 11.74 -5.60
N CYS A 381 -3.66 10.71 -6.32
CA CYS A 381 -4.37 10.82 -7.59
C CYS A 381 -5.84 10.46 -7.40
N GLU A 382 -6.71 11.47 -7.52
CA GLU A 382 -8.16 11.42 -7.32
C GLU A 382 -8.56 11.12 -5.85
N ASP A 383 -9.76 11.54 -5.46
CA ASP A 383 -10.29 11.22 -4.13
C ASP A 383 -10.88 9.81 -4.09
N ALA A 384 -10.82 9.19 -2.92
CA ALA A 384 -11.45 7.91 -2.66
C ALA A 384 -12.12 7.94 -1.28
N PRO A 385 -13.31 7.33 -1.11
CA PRO A 385 -13.98 7.29 0.19
C PRO A 385 -13.13 6.66 1.31
N THR A 386 -12.23 5.76 0.94
CA THR A 386 -11.30 5.09 1.85
C THR A 386 -10.08 5.95 2.20
N LEU A 387 -9.78 7.03 1.46
CA LEU A 387 -8.62 7.87 1.67
C LEU A 387 -8.78 8.70 2.95
N SER A 388 -8.25 8.19 4.06
CA SER A 388 -8.26 8.89 5.35
C SER A 388 -6.98 9.71 5.58
N SER A 389 -7.05 10.70 6.48
CA SER A 389 -5.89 11.49 6.91
C SER A 389 -4.75 10.63 7.45
N LEU A 390 -5.08 9.52 8.14
CA LEU A 390 -4.08 8.54 8.60
C LEU A 390 -3.38 7.87 7.42
N MET A 391 -4.12 7.42 6.40
CA MET A 391 -3.54 6.81 5.20
C MET A 391 -2.65 7.79 4.45
N VAL A 392 -3.10 9.04 4.29
CA VAL A 392 -2.29 10.11 3.70
C VAL A 392 -0.98 10.31 4.46
N GLN A 393 -0.99 10.31 5.80
CA GLN A 393 0.24 10.43 6.58
C GLN A 393 1.17 9.22 6.43
N GLN A 394 0.63 8.00 6.40
CA GLN A 394 1.42 6.78 6.21
C GLN A 394 2.06 6.75 4.82
N MET A 395 1.27 7.06 3.78
CA MET A 395 1.72 7.16 2.40
C MET A 395 2.73 8.30 2.21
N ALA A 396 2.45 9.48 2.74
CA ALA A 396 3.33 10.64 2.67
C ALA A 396 4.63 10.43 3.45
N GLY A 397 4.66 9.53 4.43
CA GLY A 397 5.88 9.08 5.12
C GLY A 397 6.91 8.43 4.18
N ARG A 398 6.50 8.06 2.96
CA ARG A 398 7.39 7.57 1.89
C ARG A 398 8.13 8.71 1.19
N ALA A 399 7.66 9.95 1.30
CA ALA A 399 8.24 11.10 0.62
C ALA A 399 9.51 11.59 1.34
N GLY A 400 10.55 11.82 0.55
CA GLY A 400 11.88 12.19 1.01
C GLY A 400 12.75 10.96 1.33
N ARG A 401 13.84 10.81 0.57
CA ARG A 401 14.84 9.77 0.80
C ARG A 401 15.92 10.28 1.75
N ARG A 402 16.10 9.60 2.88
CA ARG A 402 17.08 9.96 3.90
C ARG A 402 18.50 10.00 3.30
N GLY A 403 19.21 11.09 3.54
CA GLY A 403 20.58 11.31 3.04
C GLY A 403 20.68 11.72 1.57
N LEU A 404 19.58 11.67 0.79
CA LEU A 404 19.56 12.06 -0.62
C LEU A 404 18.74 13.34 -0.85
N ASP A 405 17.59 13.45 -0.19
CA ASP A 405 16.66 14.57 -0.38
C ASP A 405 16.66 15.50 0.85
N ARG A 406 16.71 16.82 0.61
CA ARG A 406 16.60 17.84 1.66
C ARG A 406 15.17 18.00 2.19
N GLN A 407 14.19 17.68 1.36
CA GLN A 407 12.75 17.72 1.66
C GLN A 407 12.02 16.65 0.85
N GLY A 408 10.92 16.13 1.37
CA GLY A 408 9.97 15.31 0.63
C GLY A 408 8.88 16.18 0.01
N ASN A 409 8.21 15.68 -1.03
CA ASN A 409 7.13 16.42 -1.68
C ASN A 409 5.85 15.59 -1.67
N ILE A 410 4.73 16.25 -1.37
CA ILE A 410 3.38 15.69 -1.46
C ILE A 410 2.65 16.45 -2.56
N VAL A 411 2.07 15.75 -3.52
CA VAL A 411 1.27 16.33 -4.60
C VAL A 411 -0.16 15.82 -4.48
N PHE A 412 -1.12 16.73 -4.45
CA PHE A 412 -2.54 16.38 -4.57
C PHE A 412 -3.02 16.68 -6.00
N SER A 413 -3.77 15.75 -6.60
CA SER A 413 -4.35 15.90 -7.93
C SER A 413 -5.73 15.27 -7.99
N GLY A 414 -6.69 15.93 -8.64
CA GLY A 414 -8.06 15.41 -8.79
C GLY A 414 -8.87 15.29 -7.49
N ILE A 415 -8.52 16.07 -6.46
CA ILE A 415 -9.21 16.08 -5.16
C ILE A 415 -9.84 17.46 -4.95
N GLU A 416 -11.07 17.51 -4.44
CA GLU A 416 -11.76 18.75 -4.13
C GLU A 416 -11.02 19.56 -3.05
N TRP A 417 -11.07 20.90 -3.13
CA TRP A 417 -10.37 21.79 -2.20
C TRP A 417 -10.69 21.49 -0.73
N GLY A 418 -11.98 21.41 -0.37
CA GLY A 418 -12.39 21.15 1.02
C GLY A 418 -11.83 19.83 1.53
N ARG A 419 -11.90 18.77 0.71
CA ARG A 419 -11.34 17.47 1.03
C ARG A 419 -9.82 17.51 1.21
N MET A 420 -9.11 18.22 0.33
CA MET A 420 -7.66 18.37 0.44
C MET A 420 -7.27 19.11 1.72
N GLN A 421 -8.02 20.14 2.15
CA GLN A 421 -7.79 20.81 3.42
C GLN A 421 -7.94 19.85 4.61
N GLU A 422 -8.95 18.97 4.60
CA GLU A 422 -9.10 17.91 5.62
C GLU A 422 -7.87 16.99 5.71
N LEU A 423 -7.43 16.47 4.55
CA LEU A 423 -6.29 15.56 4.47
C LEU A 423 -4.98 16.24 4.87
N MET A 424 -4.77 17.50 4.48
CA MET A 424 -3.57 18.27 4.81
C MET A 424 -3.44 18.57 6.31
N ARG A 425 -4.56 18.77 7.02
CA ARG A 425 -4.56 18.99 8.48
C ARG A 425 -4.02 17.79 9.24
N GLY A 426 -4.16 16.58 8.68
CA GLY A 426 -3.59 15.37 9.28
C GLY A 426 -4.19 15.05 10.64
N LEU A 427 -5.48 15.35 10.83
CA LEU A 427 -6.21 14.98 12.05
C LEU A 427 -6.30 13.46 12.12
N LEU A 428 -5.66 12.89 13.13
CA LEU A 428 -5.63 11.45 13.32
C LEU A 428 -6.96 10.98 13.91
N PRO A 429 -7.53 9.88 13.40
CA PRO A 429 -8.69 9.27 14.02
C PRO A 429 -8.32 8.71 15.40
N ASN A 430 -9.32 8.60 16.27
CA ASN A 430 -9.15 7.91 17.54
C ASN A 430 -8.83 6.43 17.30
N VAL A 431 -8.05 5.84 18.21
CA VAL A 431 -7.82 4.40 18.21
C VAL A 431 -9.07 3.72 18.76
N ASP A 432 -9.91 3.23 17.87
CA ASP A 432 -11.11 2.46 18.22
C ASP A 432 -10.85 0.95 18.10
N GLY A 433 -11.60 0.16 18.88
CA GLY A 433 -11.59 -1.29 18.73
C GLY A 433 -12.52 -1.77 17.61
N ASN A 434 -12.21 -2.93 17.03
CA ASN A 434 -13.14 -3.60 16.10
C ASN A 434 -14.45 -3.96 16.84
N THR A 435 -15.58 -3.45 16.36
CA THR A 435 -16.92 -3.71 16.90
C THR A 435 -17.38 -5.15 16.70
N HIS A 436 -16.89 -5.83 15.65
CA HIS A 436 -17.14 -7.25 15.36
C HIS A 436 -16.03 -8.12 15.94
N ASN A 437 -15.99 -8.24 17.27
CA ASN A 437 -14.96 -8.98 18.00
C ASN A 437 -15.50 -10.17 18.80
N LEU A 438 -16.80 -10.15 19.11
CA LEU A 438 -17.51 -11.22 19.79
C LEU A 438 -18.07 -12.19 18.75
N TYR A 439 -17.23 -13.06 18.20
CA TYR A 439 -17.68 -14.04 17.20
C TYR A 439 -18.61 -15.11 17.81
N PRO A 440 -19.70 -15.51 17.14
CA PRO A 440 -20.55 -16.61 17.61
C PRO A 440 -19.80 -17.93 17.84
N THR A 441 -18.68 -18.13 17.15
CA THR A 441 -17.81 -19.32 17.20
C THR A 441 -16.73 -19.25 18.28
N LEU A 442 -16.71 -18.21 19.13
CA LEU A 442 -15.65 -17.96 20.12
C LEU A 442 -15.36 -19.16 21.03
N CYS A 443 -16.40 -19.92 21.42
CA CYS A 443 -16.26 -21.09 22.26
C CYS A 443 -15.46 -22.24 21.62
N LEU A 444 -15.31 -22.27 20.29
CA LEU A 444 -14.55 -23.32 19.60
C LEU A 444 -13.06 -23.27 19.95
N GLN A 445 -12.52 -22.10 20.30
CA GLN A 445 -11.09 -21.96 20.58
C GLN A 445 -10.59 -22.87 21.71
N SER A 446 -11.41 -23.09 22.75
CA SER A 446 -11.04 -23.97 23.87
C SER A 446 -10.97 -25.46 23.48
N PHE A 447 -11.61 -25.83 22.37
CA PHE A 447 -11.51 -27.19 21.82
C PHE A 447 -10.37 -27.32 20.80
N LEU A 448 -9.96 -26.22 20.17
CA LEU A 448 -8.92 -26.21 19.13
C LEU A 448 -7.51 -26.13 19.70
N SER A 449 -7.34 -25.55 20.89
CA SER A 449 -6.02 -25.41 21.53
C SER A 449 -6.10 -25.68 23.03
N PRO A 450 -5.27 -26.58 23.58
CA PRO A 450 -5.23 -26.85 25.02
C PRO A 450 -4.72 -25.65 25.83
N HIS A 451 -4.07 -24.67 25.19
CA HIS A 451 -3.58 -23.46 25.83
C HIS A 451 -4.67 -22.39 25.99
N VAL A 452 -5.82 -22.55 25.33
CA VAL A 452 -6.93 -21.61 25.41
C VAL A 452 -7.96 -22.14 26.39
N THR A 453 -7.89 -21.70 27.64
CA THR A 453 -8.83 -22.15 28.67
C THR A 453 -10.14 -21.36 28.62
N PRO A 454 -11.27 -21.91 29.11
CA PRO A 454 -12.54 -21.19 29.18
C PRO A 454 -12.46 -19.86 29.96
N GLU A 455 -11.62 -19.79 31.00
CA GLU A 455 -11.39 -18.56 31.77
C GLU A 455 -10.71 -17.50 30.91
N LEU A 456 -9.73 -17.90 30.08
CA LEU A 456 -9.06 -17.00 29.15
C LEU A 456 -10.04 -16.43 28.12
N VAL A 457 -10.88 -17.28 27.52
CA VAL A 457 -11.89 -16.86 26.53
C VAL A 457 -12.92 -15.92 27.16
N THR A 458 -13.37 -16.22 28.38
CA THR A 458 -14.30 -15.36 29.13
C THR A 458 -13.70 -13.99 29.35
N ARG A 459 -12.43 -13.92 29.77
CA ARG A 459 -11.70 -12.66 29.94
C ARG A 459 -11.53 -11.88 28.64
N MET A 460 -11.31 -12.57 27.52
CA MET A 460 -11.22 -11.94 26.19
C MET A 460 -12.55 -11.34 25.75
N ALA A 461 -13.67 -12.02 26.03
CA ALA A 461 -15.00 -11.53 25.71
C ALA A 461 -15.41 -10.33 26.60
N SER A 462 -15.08 -10.37 27.90
CA SER A 462 -15.52 -9.36 28.87
C SER A 462 -14.83 -8.00 28.75
N HIS A 463 -13.58 -7.97 28.27
CA HIS A 463 -12.74 -6.77 28.23
C HIS A 463 -12.27 -6.41 26.82
N SER A 464 -13.13 -6.60 25.83
CA SER A 464 -12.78 -6.16 24.48
C SER A 464 -12.68 -4.63 24.39
N LEU A 465 -11.77 -4.12 23.57
CA LEU A 465 -11.45 -2.68 23.50
C LEU A 465 -12.69 -1.77 23.30
N PRO A 466 -13.66 -2.07 22.41
CA PRO A 466 -14.86 -1.23 22.26
C PRO A 466 -15.73 -1.17 23.52
N HIS A 467 -15.80 -2.26 24.28
CA HIS A 467 -16.57 -2.30 25.53
C HIS A 467 -15.85 -1.56 26.63
N PHE A 468 -14.52 -1.73 26.72
CA PHE A 468 -13.67 -0.97 27.63
C PHE A 468 -13.79 0.54 27.41
N MET A 469 -13.70 1.00 26.15
CA MET A 469 -13.85 2.42 25.80
C MET A 469 -15.22 3.00 26.16
N ARG A 470 -16.28 2.17 26.17
CA ARG A 470 -17.65 2.55 26.56
C ARG A 470 -17.95 2.34 28.05
N GLY A 471 -16.99 1.86 28.84
CA GLY A 471 -17.21 1.51 30.24
C GLY A 471 -18.18 0.34 30.45
N GLN A 472 -18.38 -0.50 29.42
CA GLN A 472 -19.27 -1.65 29.44
C GLN A 472 -18.49 -2.94 29.73
N VAL A 473 -19.09 -3.85 30.46
CA VAL A 473 -18.57 -5.21 30.68
C VAL A 473 -19.58 -6.19 30.11
N VAL A 474 -19.11 -7.08 29.24
CA VAL A 474 -19.94 -8.16 28.69
C VAL A 474 -19.76 -9.39 29.57
N SER A 475 -20.82 -9.85 30.21
CA SER A 475 -20.86 -11.14 30.89
C SER A 475 -21.49 -12.21 30.01
N ASP A 476 -21.22 -13.48 30.31
CA ASP A 476 -21.96 -14.64 29.81
C ASP A 476 -21.96 -14.88 28.29
N TYR A 477 -21.18 -14.12 27.51
CA TYR A 477 -21.10 -14.30 26.06
C TYR A 477 -20.55 -15.67 25.65
N LEU A 478 -19.65 -16.25 26.46
CA LEU A 478 -19.14 -17.60 26.18
C LEU A 478 -20.25 -18.65 26.20
N ASP A 479 -21.21 -18.52 27.11
CA ASP A 479 -22.34 -19.45 27.20
C ASP A 479 -23.33 -19.24 26.05
N GLN A 480 -23.56 -17.98 25.63
CA GLN A 480 -24.31 -17.68 24.41
C GLN A 480 -23.65 -18.30 23.17
N SER A 481 -22.33 -18.15 23.02
CA SER A 481 -21.55 -18.76 21.94
C SER A 481 -21.67 -20.29 21.93
N ARG A 482 -21.65 -20.95 23.09
CA ARG A 482 -21.89 -22.39 23.21
C ARG A 482 -23.30 -22.77 22.76
N GLN A 483 -24.32 -22.04 23.18
CA GLN A 483 -25.71 -22.28 22.77
C GLN A 483 -25.86 -22.18 21.25
N PHE A 484 -25.22 -21.20 20.62
CA PHE A 484 -25.20 -21.08 19.16
C PHE A 484 -24.58 -22.31 18.50
N MET A 485 -23.41 -22.76 18.96
CA MET A 485 -22.72 -23.92 18.39
C MET A 485 -23.46 -25.24 18.63
N MET A 486 -24.20 -25.36 19.75
CA MET A 486 -25.09 -26.51 20.01
C MET A 486 -26.29 -26.52 19.06
N ALA A 487 -26.94 -25.37 18.85
CA ALA A 487 -28.10 -25.27 17.97
C ALA A 487 -27.77 -25.56 16.49
N VAL A 488 -26.56 -25.18 16.06
CA VAL A 488 -26.03 -25.46 14.72
C VAL A 488 -25.54 -26.93 14.60
N GLY A 489 -25.29 -27.62 15.71
CA GLY A 489 -24.89 -29.03 15.73
C GLY A 489 -23.38 -29.28 15.71
N LEU A 490 -22.57 -28.24 15.94
CA LEU A 490 -21.12 -28.35 16.10
C LEU A 490 -20.71 -28.86 17.48
N LEU A 491 -21.50 -28.51 18.49
CA LEU A 491 -21.39 -29.08 19.84
C LEU A 491 -22.56 -30.03 20.10
N SER A 492 -22.29 -31.07 20.87
CA SER A 492 -23.33 -31.97 21.38
C SER A 492 -24.19 -31.26 22.45
N PRO A 493 -25.36 -31.82 22.81
CA PRO A 493 -26.15 -31.35 23.95
C PRO A 493 -25.37 -31.35 25.29
N SER A 494 -24.31 -32.16 25.39
CA SER A 494 -23.41 -32.20 26.55
C SER A 494 -22.26 -31.19 26.48
N GLY A 495 -22.21 -30.33 25.45
CA GLY A 495 -21.18 -29.31 25.26
C GLY A 495 -19.83 -29.85 24.78
N GLN A 496 -19.76 -31.08 24.28
CA GLN A 496 -18.56 -31.67 23.68
C GLN A 496 -18.52 -31.39 22.18
N LEU A 497 -17.34 -31.41 21.57
CA LEU A 497 -17.23 -31.25 20.12
C LEU A 497 -17.85 -32.47 19.40
N ASN A 498 -18.84 -32.23 18.55
CA ASN A 498 -19.57 -33.27 17.81
C ASN A 498 -18.97 -33.55 16.41
N VAL A 499 -17.89 -32.85 16.06
CA VAL A 499 -17.28 -32.86 14.73
C VAL A 499 -15.77 -33.06 14.82
N ASP A 500 -15.14 -33.42 13.71
CA ASP A 500 -13.68 -33.46 13.62
C ASP A 500 -13.07 -32.09 13.97
N THR A 501 -11.92 -32.11 14.65
CA THR A 501 -11.17 -30.89 15.00
C THR A 501 -10.81 -30.05 13.77
N SER A 502 -10.55 -30.70 12.62
CA SER A 502 -10.28 -30.02 11.34
C SER A 502 -11.47 -29.19 10.84
N ILE A 503 -12.71 -29.65 11.07
CA ILE A 503 -13.94 -28.94 10.68
C ILE A 503 -14.19 -27.77 11.63
N ALA A 504 -14.04 -28.00 12.93
CA ALA A 504 -14.12 -26.93 13.92
C ALA A 504 -13.10 -25.83 13.63
N ARG A 505 -11.89 -26.21 13.18
CA ARG A 505 -10.85 -25.28 12.75
C ARG A 505 -11.24 -24.52 11.49
N LEU A 506 -11.83 -25.17 10.48
CA LEU A 506 -12.34 -24.51 9.27
C LEU A 506 -13.34 -23.40 9.60
N ILE A 507 -14.28 -23.69 10.49
CA ILE A 507 -15.31 -22.74 10.92
C ILE A 507 -14.69 -21.58 11.70
N TRP A 508 -13.72 -21.86 12.57
CA TRP A 508 -12.99 -20.83 13.31
C TRP A 508 -12.11 -19.93 12.43
N GLU A 509 -11.43 -20.49 11.44
CA GLU A 509 -10.67 -19.69 10.47
C GLU A 509 -11.61 -18.80 9.63
N CYS A 510 -12.83 -19.25 9.37
CA CYS A 510 -13.88 -18.48 8.72
C CYS A 510 -14.71 -17.60 9.67
N ARG A 511 -14.25 -17.30 10.89
CA ARG A 511 -15.03 -16.53 11.90
C ARG A 511 -15.52 -15.15 11.47
N LYS A 512 -14.94 -14.54 10.43
CA LYS A 512 -15.43 -13.26 9.89
C LYS A 512 -16.72 -13.44 9.08
N ASP A 513 -16.93 -14.63 8.51
CA ASP A 513 -18.07 -14.98 7.66
C ASP A 513 -18.75 -16.24 8.24
N VAL A 514 -19.23 -16.13 9.49
CA VAL A 514 -19.71 -17.29 10.26
C VAL A 514 -20.87 -17.98 9.57
N ALA A 515 -21.86 -17.22 9.09
CA ALA A 515 -23.01 -17.77 8.37
C ALA A 515 -22.59 -18.64 7.17
N GLU A 516 -21.63 -18.17 6.37
CA GLU A 516 -21.12 -18.94 5.22
C GLU A 516 -20.41 -20.21 5.69
N SER A 517 -19.58 -20.13 6.72
CA SER A 517 -18.84 -21.28 7.25
C SER A 517 -19.77 -22.38 7.79
N ILE A 518 -20.88 -21.97 8.42
CA ILE A 518 -21.91 -22.89 8.92
C ILE A 518 -22.71 -23.48 7.76
N GLY A 519 -23.03 -22.68 6.74
CA GLY A 519 -23.64 -23.17 5.52
C GLY A 519 -22.77 -24.24 4.84
N ILE A 520 -21.46 -23.99 4.70
CA ILE A 520 -20.50 -24.97 4.17
C ILE A 520 -20.53 -26.24 5.03
N PHE A 521 -20.47 -26.11 6.36
CA PHE A 521 -20.53 -27.25 7.28
C PHE A 521 -21.76 -28.14 7.05
N HIS A 522 -22.95 -27.55 6.92
CA HIS A 522 -24.17 -28.31 6.66
C HIS A 522 -24.22 -28.94 5.26
N LEU A 523 -23.45 -28.43 4.30
CA LEU A 523 -23.32 -29.00 2.97
C LEU A 523 -22.22 -30.06 2.86
N LEU A 524 -21.29 -30.17 3.81
CA LEU A 524 -20.15 -31.10 3.73
C LEU A 524 -20.58 -32.55 3.51
N GLU A 525 -21.67 -33.00 4.15
CA GLU A 525 -22.15 -34.37 3.96
C GLU A 525 -22.68 -34.60 2.54
N LEU A 526 -23.45 -33.64 2.01
CA LEU A 526 -23.93 -33.71 0.63
C LEU A 526 -22.75 -33.65 -0.36
N MET A 527 -21.79 -32.77 -0.11
CA MET A 527 -20.56 -32.68 -0.91
C MET A 527 -19.79 -34.01 -0.93
N LEU A 528 -19.67 -34.67 0.23
CA LEU A 528 -19.03 -35.98 0.33
C LEU A 528 -19.75 -37.04 -0.50
N THR A 529 -21.10 -37.06 -0.45
CA THR A 529 -21.89 -38.03 -1.21
C THR A 529 -21.82 -37.82 -2.72
N GLU A 530 -21.84 -36.57 -3.18
CA GLU A 530 -21.90 -36.24 -4.61
C GLU A 530 -20.50 -36.19 -5.25
N PHE A 531 -19.46 -35.77 -4.52
CA PHE A 531 -18.13 -35.50 -5.07
C PHE A 531 -16.99 -36.33 -4.46
N GLY A 532 -17.22 -37.06 -3.36
CA GLY A 532 -16.15 -37.74 -2.62
C GLY A 532 -15.47 -38.92 -3.34
N ARG A 533 -16.00 -39.38 -4.47
CA ARG A 533 -15.42 -40.47 -5.29
C ARG A 533 -15.16 -40.07 -6.73
N VAL A 534 -15.21 -38.77 -7.02
CA VAL A 534 -15.15 -38.25 -8.39
C VAL A 534 -13.77 -37.66 -8.64
N PRO A 535 -13.14 -37.92 -9.81
CA PRO A 535 -11.88 -37.28 -10.17
C PRO A 535 -12.04 -35.76 -10.28
N GLY A 536 -11.14 -35.01 -9.65
CA GLY A 536 -11.22 -33.55 -9.60
C GLY A 536 -11.03 -32.85 -10.94
N ASP A 537 -10.54 -33.56 -11.97
CA ASP A 537 -10.31 -33.04 -13.32
C ASP A 537 -11.58 -32.86 -14.15
N ASN A 538 -12.71 -33.45 -13.73
CA ASN A 538 -13.94 -33.31 -14.48
C ASN A 538 -14.58 -31.92 -14.26
N ILE A 539 -14.57 -31.09 -15.31
CA ILE A 539 -15.10 -29.72 -15.32
C ILE A 539 -16.58 -29.69 -14.90
N GLY A 540 -17.40 -30.66 -15.32
CA GLY A 540 -18.82 -30.72 -14.95
C GLY A 540 -19.02 -30.83 -13.43
N HIS A 541 -18.18 -31.61 -12.76
CA HIS A 541 -18.25 -31.75 -11.29
C HIS A 541 -17.67 -30.54 -10.57
N GLN A 542 -16.63 -29.90 -11.12
CA GLN A 542 -16.15 -28.62 -10.59
C GLN A 542 -17.27 -27.56 -10.65
N LEU A 543 -17.94 -27.44 -11.79
CA LEU A 543 -19.07 -26.53 -11.97
C LEU A 543 -20.25 -26.88 -11.06
N ALA A 544 -20.59 -28.16 -10.90
CA ALA A 544 -21.65 -28.57 -9.96
C ALA A 544 -21.30 -28.20 -8.50
N LEU A 545 -20.03 -28.36 -8.09
CA LEU A 545 -19.57 -27.94 -6.76
C LEU A 545 -19.65 -26.42 -6.60
N PHE A 546 -19.24 -25.64 -7.60
CA PHE A 546 -19.39 -24.18 -7.58
C PHE A 546 -20.86 -23.76 -7.48
N ASN A 547 -21.74 -24.37 -8.26
CA ASN A 547 -23.17 -24.08 -8.26
C ASN A 547 -23.78 -24.33 -6.87
N MET A 548 -23.34 -25.38 -6.17
CA MET A 548 -23.70 -25.65 -4.79
C MET A 548 -23.13 -24.60 -3.81
N LEU A 549 -21.83 -24.29 -3.90
CA LEU A 549 -21.15 -23.39 -2.95
C LEU A 549 -21.60 -21.93 -3.07
N LEU A 550 -21.88 -21.43 -4.27
CA LEU A 550 -22.34 -20.05 -4.49
C LEU A 550 -23.72 -19.77 -3.88
N ARG A 551 -24.46 -20.80 -3.48
CA ARG A 551 -25.68 -20.65 -2.71
C ARG A 551 -25.44 -20.28 -1.25
N VAL A 552 -24.21 -20.38 -0.78
CA VAL A 552 -23.80 -20.08 0.59
C VAL A 552 -22.73 -18.99 0.63
N VAL A 553 -21.72 -19.09 -0.22
CA VAL A 553 -20.54 -18.22 -0.21
C VAL A 553 -20.71 -17.06 -1.19
N GLY A 554 -20.51 -15.82 -0.74
CA GLY A 554 -20.54 -14.64 -1.60
C GLY A 554 -21.94 -14.34 -2.18
N ARG A 555 -22.99 -14.61 -1.39
CA ARG A 555 -24.40 -14.35 -1.77
C ARG A 555 -24.62 -12.85 -1.93
N GLU A 556 -25.00 -12.44 -3.13
CA GLU A 556 -25.38 -11.06 -3.45
C GLU A 556 -26.75 -11.02 -4.12
N PRO A 557 -27.55 -9.96 -3.87
CA PRO A 557 -28.84 -9.81 -4.51
C PRO A 557 -28.68 -9.55 -6.00
N TYR A 558 -29.49 -10.21 -6.80
CA TYR A 558 -29.60 -9.91 -8.22
C TYR A 558 -30.26 -8.54 -8.42
N HIS A 559 -29.62 -7.68 -9.22
CA HIS A 559 -30.18 -6.40 -9.63
C HIS A 559 -30.35 -6.38 -11.16
N ALA A 560 -31.59 -6.22 -11.62
CA ALA A 560 -31.92 -6.22 -13.05
C ALA A 560 -31.29 -5.04 -13.83
N GLU A 561 -30.90 -3.98 -13.14
CA GLU A 561 -30.29 -2.77 -13.71
C GLU A 561 -28.80 -2.96 -14.06
N TYR A 562 -28.13 -3.92 -13.43
CA TYR A 562 -26.75 -4.25 -13.79
C TYR A 562 -26.76 -5.11 -15.06
N ALA A 563 -25.90 -4.76 -16.03
CA ALA A 563 -25.73 -5.44 -17.31
C ALA A 563 -25.06 -6.83 -17.18
N HIS A 564 -25.33 -7.51 -16.08
CA HIS A 564 -24.56 -8.61 -15.54
C HIS A 564 -25.43 -9.85 -15.56
N GLY A 565 -24.82 -11.00 -15.86
CA GLY A 565 -25.47 -12.25 -16.24
C GLY A 565 -26.71 -12.63 -15.42
N SER A 566 -27.58 -13.41 -16.04
CA SER A 566 -28.82 -13.94 -15.46
C SER A 566 -28.67 -14.35 -13.99
N ALA A 567 -29.75 -14.26 -13.22
CA ALA A 567 -29.79 -14.80 -11.86
C ALA A 567 -29.21 -16.22 -11.79
N LEU A 568 -28.54 -16.55 -10.68
CA LEU A 568 -27.93 -17.86 -10.47
C LEU A 568 -28.98 -18.96 -10.69
N SER A 569 -28.79 -19.76 -11.74
CA SER A 569 -29.68 -20.85 -12.10
C SER A 569 -29.04 -22.19 -11.79
N VAL A 570 -29.91 -23.19 -11.65
CA VAL A 570 -29.49 -24.58 -11.55
C VAL A 570 -28.80 -25.04 -12.83
N VAL A 571 -27.80 -25.91 -12.69
CA VAL A 571 -27.15 -26.57 -13.83
C VAL A 571 -28.05 -27.70 -14.33
N SER A 572 -28.18 -27.83 -15.65
CA SER A 572 -28.92 -28.93 -16.27
C SER A 572 -28.41 -30.29 -15.76
N GLY A 573 -29.33 -31.12 -15.25
CA GLY A 573 -29.02 -32.44 -14.68
C GLY A 573 -28.57 -32.43 -13.21
N GLN A 574 -28.58 -31.28 -12.54
CA GLN A 574 -28.27 -31.12 -11.11
C GLN A 574 -29.48 -30.64 -10.28
N GLU A 575 -30.69 -30.73 -10.83
CA GLU A 575 -31.93 -30.26 -10.19
C GLU A 575 -32.17 -30.95 -8.85
N ALA A 576 -31.95 -32.26 -8.78
CA ALA A 576 -32.10 -33.02 -7.54
C ALA A 576 -31.12 -32.57 -6.44
N VAL A 577 -29.87 -32.25 -6.80
CA VAL A 577 -28.87 -31.75 -5.85
C VAL A 577 -29.23 -30.34 -5.39
N TRP A 578 -29.70 -29.50 -6.31
CA TRP A 578 -30.20 -28.17 -6.00
C TRP A 578 -31.34 -28.22 -4.99
N ASP A 579 -32.33 -29.10 -5.17
CA ASP A 579 -33.45 -29.23 -4.23
C ASP A 579 -32.98 -29.70 -2.84
N LYS A 580 -32.06 -30.67 -2.78
CA LYS A 580 -31.46 -31.10 -1.50
C LYS A 580 -30.78 -29.94 -0.78
N VAL A 581 -30.00 -29.12 -1.48
CA VAL A 581 -29.35 -27.93 -0.91
C VAL A 581 -30.40 -26.94 -0.40
N THR A 582 -31.50 -26.72 -1.14
CA THR A 582 -32.60 -25.85 -0.70
C THR A 582 -33.17 -26.30 0.63
N VAL A 583 -33.47 -27.61 0.77
CA VAL A 583 -34.02 -28.18 2.00
C VAL A 583 -33.03 -28.01 3.17
N ILE A 584 -31.74 -28.29 2.95
CA ILE A 584 -30.70 -28.13 3.99
C ILE A 584 -30.63 -26.67 4.46
N LEU A 585 -30.58 -25.72 3.52
CA LEU A 585 -30.47 -24.30 3.85
C LEU A 585 -31.73 -23.75 4.52
N GLN A 586 -32.92 -24.19 4.12
CA GLN A 586 -34.18 -23.82 4.79
C GLN A 586 -34.21 -24.33 6.23
N ALA A 587 -33.82 -25.59 6.46
CA ALA A 587 -33.74 -26.15 7.81
C ALA A 587 -32.73 -25.39 8.68
N LEU A 588 -31.58 -24.99 8.12
CA LEU A 588 -30.59 -24.16 8.79
C LEU A 588 -31.15 -22.77 9.13
N HIS A 589 -31.81 -22.12 8.17
CA HIS A 589 -32.38 -20.78 8.36
C HIS A 589 -33.39 -20.75 9.50
N VAL A 590 -34.28 -21.74 9.59
CA VAL A 590 -35.24 -21.85 10.69
C VAL A 590 -34.53 -22.00 12.04
N LYS A 591 -33.49 -22.83 12.12
CA LYS A 591 -32.71 -23.01 13.36
C LYS A 591 -32.01 -21.72 13.79
N VAL A 592 -31.38 -21.03 12.85
CA VAL A 592 -30.60 -19.82 13.13
C VAL A 592 -31.50 -18.63 13.47
N ALA A 593 -32.62 -18.46 12.77
CA ALA A 593 -33.57 -17.38 13.03
C ALA A 593 -34.09 -17.39 14.49
N ALA A 594 -34.20 -18.57 15.09
CA ALA A 594 -34.60 -18.73 16.49
C ALA A 594 -33.55 -18.26 17.52
N LEU A 595 -32.28 -18.10 17.11
CA LEU A 595 -31.17 -17.75 18.01
C LEU A 595 -31.00 -16.25 18.23
N GLY A 596 -31.67 -15.40 17.43
CA GLY A 596 -31.57 -13.95 17.55
C GLY A 596 -30.17 -13.36 17.28
N CYS A 597 -29.29 -14.12 16.59
CA CYS A 597 -27.94 -13.68 16.23
C CYS A 597 -27.84 -13.39 14.72
N PRO A 598 -27.74 -12.12 14.30
CA PRO A 598 -27.67 -11.75 12.88
C PRO A 598 -26.48 -12.35 12.14
N ASP A 599 -25.32 -12.47 12.79
CA ASP A 599 -24.06 -12.96 12.20
C ASP A 599 -24.12 -14.42 11.72
N LEU A 600 -25.11 -15.18 12.21
CA LEU A 600 -25.33 -16.58 11.80
C LEU A 600 -26.26 -16.68 10.58
N VAL A 601 -27.01 -15.61 10.25
CA VAL A 601 -27.97 -15.61 9.16
C VAL A 601 -27.24 -15.34 7.85
N LEU A 602 -27.50 -16.18 6.83
CA LEU A 602 -26.91 -15.98 5.51
C LEU A 602 -27.32 -14.62 4.92
N PRO A 603 -26.38 -13.89 4.28
CA PRO A 603 -26.71 -12.65 3.60
C PRO A 603 -27.64 -12.94 2.42
N VAL A 604 -28.62 -12.06 2.17
CA VAL A 604 -29.70 -12.22 1.18
C VAL A 604 -30.66 -13.37 1.53
N ALA A 605 -31.96 -13.12 1.45
CA ALA A 605 -32.98 -14.14 1.75
C ALA A 605 -32.87 -15.35 0.80
N LEU A 606 -33.25 -16.55 1.28
CA LEU A 606 -33.08 -17.81 0.51
C LEU A 606 -33.97 -17.89 -0.74
N ASP A 607 -35.07 -17.13 -0.75
CA ASP A 607 -36.05 -17.00 -1.84
C ASP A 607 -35.71 -15.85 -2.82
N ALA A 608 -34.83 -14.94 -2.43
CA ALA A 608 -34.41 -13.84 -3.30
C ALA A 608 -33.47 -14.35 -4.40
N PRO A 609 -33.58 -13.82 -5.64
CA PRO A 609 -32.69 -14.19 -6.73
C PRO A 609 -31.26 -13.77 -6.40
N LEU A 610 -30.32 -14.70 -6.55
CA LEU A 610 -28.90 -14.44 -6.37
C LEU A 610 -28.27 -13.98 -7.67
N ASP A 611 -27.31 -13.08 -7.56
CA ASP A 611 -26.48 -12.66 -8.68
C ASP A 611 -25.70 -13.86 -9.29
N GLY A 612 -25.85 -14.05 -10.60
CA GLY A 612 -25.22 -15.16 -11.33
C GLY A 612 -23.88 -14.81 -11.98
N TYR A 613 -23.27 -13.68 -11.64
CA TYR A 613 -22.10 -13.19 -12.36
C TYR A 613 -20.84 -14.01 -12.09
N VAL A 614 -20.59 -14.32 -10.82
CA VAL A 614 -19.48 -15.20 -10.43
C VAL A 614 -19.67 -16.56 -11.11
N TRP A 615 -20.92 -17.02 -11.21
CA TRP A 615 -21.26 -18.25 -11.90
C TRP A 615 -20.97 -18.19 -13.41
N SER A 616 -21.42 -17.15 -14.13
CA SER A 616 -21.14 -17.00 -15.57
C SER A 616 -19.63 -16.95 -15.83
N THR A 617 -18.89 -16.22 -15.00
CA THR A 617 -17.42 -16.13 -15.07
C THR A 617 -16.75 -17.50 -14.89
N LEU A 618 -17.26 -18.33 -13.97
CA LEU A 618 -16.73 -19.68 -13.74
C LEU A 618 -17.03 -20.63 -14.91
N VAL A 619 -18.21 -20.51 -15.52
CA VAL A 619 -18.63 -21.30 -16.68
C VAL A 619 -17.81 -20.93 -17.91
N GLU A 620 -17.73 -19.64 -18.24
CA GLU A 620 -16.99 -19.10 -19.38
C GLU A 620 -15.48 -19.14 -19.19
N ASN A 621 -15.02 -19.31 -17.94
CA ASN A 621 -13.62 -19.30 -17.54
C ASN A 621 -12.88 -17.99 -17.87
N VAL A 622 -13.62 -16.89 -18.02
CA VAL A 622 -13.12 -15.56 -18.37
C VAL A 622 -14.02 -14.52 -17.70
N ILE A 623 -13.45 -13.40 -17.23
CA ILE A 623 -14.25 -12.26 -16.76
C ILE A 623 -14.82 -11.53 -17.98
N PRO A 624 -16.15 -11.31 -18.08
CA PRO A 624 -16.74 -10.64 -19.23
C PRO A 624 -16.12 -9.27 -19.53
N THR A 625 -16.00 -8.95 -20.82
CA THR A 625 -15.44 -7.68 -21.30
C THR A 625 -16.49 -6.57 -21.33
N GLY A 626 -16.06 -5.31 -21.27
CA GLY A 626 -16.97 -4.14 -21.34
C GLY A 626 -17.61 -3.69 -20.02
N LEU A 627 -17.13 -4.20 -18.88
CA LEU A 627 -17.59 -3.79 -17.55
C LEU A 627 -17.01 -2.43 -17.14
N LYS A 628 -17.79 -1.67 -16.36
CA LYS A 628 -17.28 -0.47 -15.68
C LYS A 628 -16.27 -0.85 -14.60
N THR A 629 -15.32 0.03 -14.30
CA THR A 629 -14.26 -0.16 -13.27
C THR A 629 -14.80 -0.70 -11.94
N ALA A 630 -15.86 -0.08 -11.40
CA ALA A 630 -16.45 -0.46 -10.13
C ALA A 630 -17.07 -1.88 -10.16
N GLN A 631 -17.67 -2.26 -11.28
CA GLN A 631 -18.28 -3.57 -11.47
C GLN A 631 -17.19 -4.65 -11.54
N LEU A 632 -16.15 -4.43 -12.35
CA LEU A 632 -15.01 -5.33 -12.44
C LEU A 632 -14.37 -5.58 -11.07
N ASN A 633 -14.19 -4.52 -10.28
CA ASN A 633 -13.69 -4.63 -8.90
C ASN A 633 -14.58 -5.47 -8.00
N ALA A 634 -15.89 -5.26 -8.04
CA ALA A 634 -16.84 -6.02 -7.23
C ALA A 634 -16.76 -7.53 -7.54
N ILE A 635 -16.71 -7.88 -8.83
CA ILE A 635 -16.61 -9.26 -9.30
C ILE A 635 -15.29 -9.89 -8.87
N LYS A 636 -14.16 -9.19 -9.06
CA LYS A 636 -12.85 -9.68 -8.62
C LYS A 636 -12.84 -9.93 -7.12
N LYS A 637 -13.36 -9.00 -6.31
CA LYS A 637 -13.46 -9.18 -4.84
C LYS A 637 -14.28 -10.42 -4.46
N ARG A 638 -15.40 -10.67 -5.14
CA ARG A 638 -16.22 -11.87 -4.89
C ARG A 638 -15.54 -13.15 -5.32
N LEU A 639 -14.89 -13.18 -6.48
CA LEU A 639 -14.10 -14.33 -6.93
C LEU A 639 -12.98 -14.65 -5.94
N TRP A 640 -12.28 -13.62 -5.45
CA TRP A 640 -11.28 -13.75 -4.39
C TRP A 640 -11.88 -14.32 -3.12
N HIS A 641 -13.03 -13.83 -2.67
CA HIS A 641 -13.75 -14.32 -1.49
C HIS A 641 -14.09 -15.82 -1.61
N VAL A 642 -14.70 -16.23 -2.73
CA VAL A 642 -15.02 -17.63 -3.01
C VAL A 642 -13.76 -18.49 -3.10
N GLY A 643 -12.71 -17.97 -3.76
CA GLY A 643 -11.40 -18.60 -3.85
C GLY A 643 -10.75 -18.81 -2.49
N ASP A 644 -10.84 -17.85 -1.57
CA ASP A 644 -10.29 -17.96 -0.23
C ASP A 644 -11.02 -19.02 0.61
N LYS A 645 -12.35 -19.14 0.49
CA LYS A 645 -13.09 -20.25 1.12
C LYS A 645 -12.63 -21.61 0.61
N LEU A 646 -12.46 -21.77 -0.71
CA LEU A 646 -11.95 -23.00 -1.29
C LEU A 646 -10.51 -23.30 -0.86
N ARG A 647 -9.65 -22.27 -0.74
CA ARG A 647 -8.29 -22.41 -0.22
C ARG A 647 -8.28 -22.91 1.22
N LEU A 648 -9.12 -22.33 2.09
CA LEU A 648 -9.26 -22.76 3.49
C LEU A 648 -9.81 -24.19 3.59
N MET A 649 -10.84 -24.52 2.79
CA MET A 649 -11.38 -25.88 2.70
C MET A 649 -10.30 -26.88 2.26
N HIS A 650 -9.54 -26.59 1.21
CA HIS A 650 -8.42 -27.45 0.77
C HIS A 650 -7.41 -27.68 1.90
N ASN A 651 -6.93 -26.60 2.51
CA ASN A 651 -5.89 -26.65 3.54
C ASN A 651 -6.32 -27.38 4.83
N LEU A 652 -7.61 -27.43 5.15
CA LEU A 652 -8.10 -27.98 6.42
C LEU A 652 -8.80 -29.32 6.26
N LEU A 653 -9.60 -29.50 5.20
CA LEU A 653 -10.29 -30.77 4.96
C LEU A 653 -9.31 -31.89 4.61
N MET A 654 -8.14 -31.59 4.02
CA MET A 654 -7.10 -32.59 3.75
C MET A 654 -6.63 -33.33 5.02
N TYR A 655 -6.76 -32.71 6.19
CA TYR A 655 -6.42 -33.31 7.48
C TYR A 655 -7.62 -34.00 8.16
N SER A 656 -8.83 -33.92 7.61
CA SER A 656 -9.97 -34.71 8.08
C SER A 656 -9.88 -36.12 7.50
N GLY A 657 -9.98 -37.13 8.36
CA GLY A 657 -10.03 -38.52 7.92
C GLY A 657 -11.27 -38.82 7.06
N ARG A 658 -12.40 -38.15 7.31
CA ARG A 658 -13.66 -38.36 6.60
C ARG A 658 -13.78 -37.51 5.33
N TYR A 659 -13.48 -36.21 5.43
CA TYR A 659 -13.68 -35.26 4.34
C TYR A 659 -12.42 -35.02 3.48
N GLY A 660 -11.30 -35.67 3.81
CA GLY A 660 -10.04 -35.54 3.05
C GLY A 660 -10.15 -35.93 1.58
N VAL A 661 -11.10 -36.80 1.22
CA VAL A 661 -11.37 -37.17 -0.19
C VAL A 661 -11.87 -36.01 -1.05
N LEU A 662 -12.42 -34.95 -0.44
CA LEU A 662 -12.85 -33.74 -1.15
C LEU A 662 -11.70 -32.79 -1.49
N GLU A 663 -10.50 -33.02 -0.96
CA GLU A 663 -9.32 -32.18 -1.18
C GLU A 663 -9.06 -31.95 -2.67
N GLU A 664 -9.13 -33.00 -3.48
CA GLU A 664 -8.72 -32.95 -4.88
C GLU A 664 -9.63 -32.01 -5.69
N ILE A 665 -10.95 -32.19 -5.60
CA ILE A 665 -11.94 -31.37 -6.32
C ILE A 665 -11.91 -29.92 -5.83
N VAL A 666 -11.77 -29.69 -4.52
CA VAL A 666 -11.67 -28.34 -3.93
C VAL A 666 -10.41 -27.63 -4.43
N ARG A 667 -9.27 -28.32 -4.47
CA ARG A 667 -8.00 -27.78 -5.00
C ARG A 667 -8.08 -27.43 -6.48
N LYS A 668 -8.80 -28.23 -7.28
CA LYS A 668 -9.00 -27.96 -8.71
C LYS A 668 -9.91 -26.75 -8.92
N CYS A 669 -10.99 -26.63 -8.15
CA CYS A 669 -11.85 -25.44 -8.14
C CYS A 669 -11.08 -24.17 -7.74
N PHE A 670 -10.28 -24.22 -6.67
CA PHE A 670 -9.42 -23.11 -6.26
C PHE A 670 -8.47 -22.67 -7.38
N ARG A 671 -7.81 -23.62 -8.05
CA ARG A 671 -6.93 -23.33 -9.18
C ARG A 671 -7.66 -22.66 -10.34
N ARG A 672 -8.89 -23.07 -10.65
CA ARG A 672 -9.70 -22.44 -11.70
C ARG A 672 -9.94 -20.96 -11.43
N ILE A 673 -10.39 -20.61 -10.22
CA ILE A 673 -10.56 -19.20 -9.81
C ILE A 673 -9.24 -18.44 -9.93
N LYS A 674 -8.14 -19.03 -9.45
CA LYS A 674 -6.82 -18.41 -9.52
C LYS A 674 -6.43 -18.09 -10.97
N TRP A 675 -6.64 -19.00 -11.92
CA TRP A 675 -6.34 -18.78 -13.34
C TRP A 675 -7.23 -17.69 -13.94
N ILE A 676 -8.54 -17.71 -13.67
CA ILE A 676 -9.46 -16.67 -14.13
C ILE A 676 -9.01 -15.28 -13.65
N LEU A 677 -8.60 -15.18 -12.38
CA LEU A 677 -8.13 -13.91 -11.82
C LEU A 677 -6.84 -13.44 -12.49
N ILE A 678 -5.86 -14.33 -12.72
CA ILE A 678 -4.59 -13.99 -13.39
C ILE A 678 -4.81 -13.60 -14.85
N ASP A 679 -5.58 -14.38 -15.61
CA ASP A 679 -5.82 -14.11 -17.03
C ASP A 679 -6.64 -12.84 -17.24
N SER A 680 -7.43 -12.43 -16.25
CA SER A 680 -8.15 -11.14 -16.26
C SER A 680 -7.29 -9.90 -15.94
N GLU A 681 -5.98 -10.08 -15.77
CA GLU A 681 -4.99 -9.01 -15.57
C GLU A 681 -4.13 -8.73 -16.82
N VAL A 682 -4.26 -9.58 -17.85
CA VAL A 682 -3.70 -9.44 -19.20
C VAL A 682 -4.72 -8.78 -20.10
#